data_AF-P40559-F1
#
_entry.id   AF-P40559-F1
#
_cell.length_a   1.000
_cell.length_b   1.000
_cell.length_c   1.000
_cell.angle_alpha   90.00
_cell.angle_beta   90.00
_cell.angle_gamma   90.00
#
_symmetry.space_group_name_H-M   'P 1'
#
loop_
_entity.id
_entity.type
_entity.pdbx_description
1 polymer ?
#
loop_
_entity_poly.entity_id
_entity_poly.type
_entity_poly.pdbx_seq_one_letter_code
_entity_poly.pdbx_strand_id
1 'polypeptide(L)'
;MRLFIGRRSRSIVISSNNYCLSFQRLRSIPGASSQQRQLSKTPSVTIKSYPDTDLSSDSNYLEVKSCIFNGLLGLVCLNGDIYVAVISGVQNVGFPRWKLIDHQVRPSESIYKVLDVDFYSLENDVFDYLLCERSEQNYDKLIHEHPCGPLKKLFSDGTFYYSRDFDISNIVKNHGLSHNLEYTVDNQDLSFIWNANLASEVINWRSKISNEEKQLFANAGFLTFVIRGYCKTALIEDGPNTASITIISRISTESKQDTLELEGISEDGRVSLFVETEIVVTTEKFIFSYTQVNGSIPLFWESVESQLLYGKKIKVTKDSIEAQGAFDRHFDNLTSKYGVVSIVNIIKPKSESQEKLALTYKDCAESKGIKITNIEYSSSVLTKSPHKLLYLLKQDIYEFGAFAYDISRGIYFAKQTGVLRISAFDSIEKPNTVERLVSKEVLELTTNEIDVFELTSPFLDAHDKLWSENYYWLDRTYTKHTKNSGKYTKVYSKLFGSRVRLYDPLHIYISQYLKQLRSKYTFEKDISIFAGTFNISGKIPKDDIKDWIFPKSMSKEDEMADLYVIGLEEVVELTPGHMLATDPYVRQFWEKKILTLLNGPGRKKKYIRLWSTQLGGILLLLFMNETEYSKVKHIEGDVKKTGFGGMASNKGAVAVSFKYSATRFCVLVSHLAAGLENVEQRHNDYKTIAKSIRFSKGLRIKDHDAIIWMGDFNYRILMSNEDVRRKIVSKEYASLFEKDQLNQQMIAGESFPYFHEMAIDFPPTYKFDPGTKNYDTSEKMRIPAWTDRILSRGEVLEQLEYKCCEDILFSDHRPVYAIFRARVTVVDEQKKTTLGTQIYEKIMERLEGLDDDEKIAVLSDDAFVIESFEGSDSIAGPTHSPTPIPEPKRGRKLPPPSSDLKKWWIGSGKQVKVVLDVDPAVYMINPKRDPNPFVENEDEPLFIER
;
A
#
# COMPACT_ATOMS: atom_id res chain seq x y z
N MET A 1 -5.61 -32.24 -3.58
CA MET A 1 -6.43 -32.08 -2.35
C MET A 1 -7.57 -33.08 -2.38
N ARG A 2 -7.94 -33.64 -1.23
CA ARG A 2 -9.12 -34.50 -1.04
C ARG A 2 -10.22 -33.71 -0.33
N LEU A 3 -11.47 -34.10 -0.54
CA LEU A 3 -12.64 -33.50 0.10
C LEU A 3 -13.47 -34.59 0.77
N PHE A 4 -13.88 -34.34 2.01
CA PHE A 4 -14.71 -35.23 2.80
C PHE A 4 -15.96 -34.52 3.30
N ILE A 5 -17.05 -35.28 3.38
CA ILE A 5 -18.37 -34.84 3.82
C ILE A 5 -18.72 -35.57 5.12
N GLY A 6 -18.99 -34.84 6.19
CA GLY A 6 -19.45 -35.41 7.45
C GLY A 6 -20.87 -36.00 7.34
N ARG A 7 -21.03 -37.28 7.70
CA ARG A 7 -22.29 -38.03 7.64
C ARG A 7 -23.20 -37.82 8.86
N ARG A 8 -22.62 -37.66 10.06
CA ARG A 8 -23.38 -37.47 11.30
C ARG A 8 -23.73 -36.01 11.55
N SER A 9 -22.75 -35.13 11.35
CA SER A 9 -22.92 -33.69 11.45
C SER A 9 -22.35 -33.06 10.19
N ARG A 10 -23.16 -32.26 9.50
CA ARG A 10 -22.81 -31.67 8.21
C ARG A 10 -21.56 -30.80 8.38
N SER A 11 -20.46 -31.31 7.85
CA SER A 11 -19.17 -30.62 7.80
C SER A 11 -18.52 -30.95 6.47
N ILE A 12 -17.77 -29.99 5.94
CA ILE A 12 -16.98 -30.17 4.73
C ILE A 12 -15.53 -30.03 5.13
N VAL A 13 -14.75 -31.07 4.86
CA VAL A 13 -13.33 -31.14 5.22
C VAL A 13 -12.51 -31.17 3.94
N ILE A 14 -11.52 -30.28 3.84
CA ILE A 14 -10.51 -30.35 2.80
C ILE A 14 -9.18 -30.83 3.40
N SER A 15 -8.52 -31.77 2.73
CA SER A 15 -7.27 -32.39 3.19
C SER A 15 -6.20 -32.31 2.10
N SER A 16 -5.01 -31.88 2.49
CA SER A 16 -3.83 -31.84 1.62
C SER A 16 -2.56 -31.87 2.47
N ASN A 17 -1.57 -32.66 2.06
CA ASN A 17 -0.26 -32.76 2.71
C ASN A 17 -0.34 -32.93 4.25
N ASN A 18 -1.13 -33.90 4.71
CA ASN A 18 -1.38 -34.24 6.12
C ASN A 18 -2.03 -33.14 6.98
N TYR A 19 -2.61 -32.12 6.36
CA TYR A 19 -3.27 -31.03 7.05
C TYR A 19 -4.73 -30.92 6.56
N CYS A 20 -5.67 -30.85 7.50
CA CYS A 20 -7.11 -30.79 7.23
C CYS A 20 -7.69 -29.46 7.69
N LEU A 21 -8.65 -28.93 6.93
CA LEU A 21 -9.53 -27.84 7.37
C LEU A 21 -10.98 -28.30 7.29
N SER A 22 -11.64 -28.33 8.45
CA SER A 22 -13.06 -28.66 8.59
C SER A 22 -13.88 -27.40 8.75
N PHE A 23 -14.92 -27.27 7.92
CA PHE A 23 -15.90 -26.19 7.96
C PHE A 23 -17.24 -26.72 8.44
N GLN A 24 -17.85 -26.06 9.41
CA GLN A 24 -19.16 -26.41 9.95
C GLN A 24 -19.97 -25.16 10.23
N ARG A 25 -21.27 -25.15 9.90
CA ARG A 25 -22.15 -24.01 10.16
C ARG A 25 -22.32 -23.76 11.67
N LEU A 26 -22.22 -22.50 12.09
CA LEU A 26 -22.60 -22.08 13.45
C LEU A 26 -24.03 -21.50 13.44
N ARG A 27 -24.98 -22.19 14.07
CA ARG A 27 -26.40 -21.77 14.14
C ARG A 27 -26.71 -20.84 15.31
N SER A 28 -25.97 -20.94 16.40
CA SER A 28 -26.07 -20.06 17.56
C SER A 28 -24.67 -19.77 18.09
N ILE A 29 -24.34 -18.48 18.26
CA ILE A 29 -23.18 -18.11 19.07
C ILE A 29 -23.58 -18.35 20.52
N PRO A 30 -22.94 -19.28 21.21
CA PRO A 30 -23.31 -19.53 22.59
C PRO A 30 -22.93 -18.34 23.48
N GLY A 31 -23.77 -18.00 24.46
CA GLY A 31 -23.58 -16.82 25.34
C GLY A 31 -23.98 -15.46 24.74
N ALA A 32 -24.41 -15.38 23.47
CA ALA A 32 -24.83 -14.12 22.88
C ALA A 32 -26.13 -13.59 23.50
N SER A 33 -26.06 -12.38 24.07
CA SER A 33 -27.23 -11.65 24.58
C SER A 33 -28.26 -11.43 23.46
N SER A 34 -29.53 -11.24 23.80
CA SER A 34 -30.60 -10.95 22.83
C SER A 34 -30.26 -9.77 21.91
N GLN A 35 -29.49 -8.80 22.40
CA GLN A 35 -28.95 -7.69 21.61
C GLN A 35 -27.84 -8.14 20.63
N GLN A 36 -26.92 -9.02 21.01
CA GLN A 36 -25.89 -9.56 20.10
C GLN A 36 -26.48 -10.46 19.00
N ARG A 37 -27.54 -11.23 19.31
CA ARG A 37 -28.26 -12.05 18.31
C ARG A 37 -28.97 -11.20 17.25
N GLN A 38 -29.45 -10.00 17.60
CA GLN A 38 -30.08 -9.08 16.66
C GLN A 38 -29.07 -8.26 15.82
N LEU A 39 -27.83 -8.15 16.26
CA LEU A 39 -26.81 -7.30 15.61
C LEU A 39 -26.00 -8.01 14.51
N SER A 40 -26.02 -9.35 14.45
CA SER A 40 -25.24 -10.13 13.48
C SER A 40 -26.12 -10.72 12.36
N LYS A 41 -26.42 -9.94 11.31
CA LYS A 41 -27.06 -10.46 10.09
C LYS A 41 -26.16 -11.38 9.25
N THR A 42 -24.87 -11.47 9.58
CA THR A 42 -23.88 -12.22 8.77
C THR A 42 -23.76 -13.66 9.24
N PRO A 43 -23.95 -14.66 8.36
CA PRO A 43 -23.77 -16.07 8.68
C PRO A 43 -22.36 -16.41 9.17
N SER A 44 -22.26 -17.21 10.24
CA SER A 44 -21.01 -17.67 10.84
C SER A 44 -20.72 -19.16 10.57
N VAL A 45 -19.44 -19.50 10.42
CA VAL A 45 -18.90 -20.86 10.20
C VAL A 45 -17.81 -21.11 11.22
N THR A 46 -17.84 -22.27 11.87
CA THR A 46 -16.75 -22.80 12.67
C THR A 46 -15.71 -23.43 11.76
N ILE A 47 -14.44 -23.08 11.96
CA ILE A 47 -13.30 -23.68 11.27
C ILE A 47 -12.43 -24.43 12.28
N LYS A 48 -11.99 -25.64 11.94
CA LYS A 48 -11.06 -26.43 12.74
C LYS A 48 -9.97 -27.00 11.84
N SER A 49 -8.74 -27.00 12.32
CA SER A 49 -7.59 -27.69 11.71
C SER A 49 -7.22 -28.93 12.51
N TYR A 50 -6.78 -29.98 11.82
CA TYR A 50 -6.25 -31.20 12.44
C TYR A 50 -5.42 -32.01 11.43
N PRO A 51 -4.56 -32.93 11.88
CA PRO A 51 -3.81 -33.82 10.98
C PRO A 51 -4.72 -34.82 10.24
N ASP A 52 -4.29 -35.26 9.06
CA ASP A 52 -5.06 -36.22 8.24
C ASP A 52 -5.24 -37.62 8.85
N THR A 53 -4.52 -37.94 9.94
CA THR A 53 -4.62 -39.21 10.65
C THR A 53 -6.04 -39.53 11.11
N ASP A 54 -6.81 -38.49 11.43
CA ASP A 54 -8.18 -38.60 11.96
C ASP A 54 -9.21 -38.92 10.88
N LEU A 55 -8.83 -38.88 9.59
CA LEU A 55 -9.71 -39.21 8.46
C LEU A 55 -9.64 -40.69 8.04
N SER A 56 -8.85 -41.52 8.74
CA SER A 56 -8.61 -42.92 8.36
C SER A 56 -9.63 -43.92 8.94
N SER A 57 -10.41 -44.56 8.05
CA SER A 57 -11.23 -45.78 8.24
C SER A 57 -12.44 -45.78 9.18
N ASP A 58 -12.87 -44.62 9.71
CA ASP A 58 -14.09 -44.54 10.52
C ASP A 58 -15.30 -44.00 9.74
N SER A 59 -16.49 -44.56 10.00
CA SER A 59 -17.72 -44.44 9.19
C SER A 59 -18.35 -43.03 9.11
N ASN A 60 -17.71 -42.01 9.70
CA ASN A 60 -18.28 -40.68 9.90
C ASN A 60 -18.13 -39.74 8.70
N TYR A 61 -17.21 -40.03 7.78
CA TYR A 61 -16.93 -39.17 6.62
C TYR A 61 -17.12 -39.92 5.29
N LEU A 62 -17.68 -39.24 4.30
CA LEU A 62 -17.73 -39.67 2.90
C LEU A 62 -16.68 -38.91 2.11
N GLU A 63 -15.66 -39.60 1.59
CA GLU A 63 -14.70 -38.99 0.67
C GLU A 63 -15.33 -38.82 -0.72
N VAL A 64 -15.24 -37.61 -1.28
CA VAL A 64 -15.66 -37.33 -2.65
C VAL A 64 -14.52 -37.67 -3.60
N LYS A 65 -14.66 -38.81 -4.30
CA LYS A 65 -13.64 -39.34 -5.23
C LYS A 65 -13.91 -39.01 -6.70
N SER A 66 -14.95 -38.22 -6.98
CA SER A 66 -15.41 -37.94 -8.35
C SER A 66 -14.44 -37.06 -9.15
N CYS A 67 -13.59 -36.26 -8.48
CA CYS A 67 -12.58 -35.43 -9.10
C CYS A 67 -11.40 -35.13 -8.16
N ILE A 68 -10.34 -34.57 -8.71
CA ILE A 68 -9.22 -34.03 -7.94
C ILE A 68 -9.50 -32.55 -7.67
N PHE A 69 -9.48 -32.16 -6.40
CA PHE A 69 -9.61 -30.76 -6.02
C PHE A 69 -8.24 -30.07 -6.04
N ASN A 70 -8.21 -28.85 -6.58
CA ASN A 70 -7.00 -28.09 -6.91
C ASN A 70 -6.80 -26.83 -6.07
N GLY A 71 -7.81 -26.39 -5.32
CA GLY A 71 -7.70 -25.22 -4.47
C GLY A 71 -9.04 -24.86 -3.82
N LEU A 72 -8.97 -24.02 -2.80
CA LEU A 72 -10.08 -23.40 -2.10
C LEU A 72 -10.23 -21.97 -2.62
N LEU A 73 -11.38 -21.67 -3.25
CA LEU A 73 -11.75 -20.29 -3.60
C LEU A 73 -12.20 -19.50 -2.36
N GLY A 74 -12.79 -20.19 -1.37
CA GLY A 74 -13.20 -19.64 -0.10
C GLY A 74 -14.62 -20.04 0.29
N LEU A 75 -15.29 -19.19 1.08
CA LEU A 75 -16.65 -19.42 1.56
C LEU A 75 -17.61 -18.44 0.89
N VAL A 76 -18.74 -18.94 0.38
CA VAL A 76 -19.78 -18.12 -0.23
C VAL A 76 -21.09 -18.26 0.53
N CYS A 77 -21.74 -17.14 0.82
CA CYS A 77 -23.08 -17.11 1.41
C CYS A 77 -24.08 -16.62 0.38
N LEU A 78 -25.07 -17.46 0.02
CA LEU A 78 -26.17 -17.11 -0.87
C LEU A 78 -27.49 -17.44 -0.17
N ASN A 79 -28.39 -16.46 -0.08
CA ASN A 79 -29.72 -16.61 0.54
C ASN A 79 -29.71 -17.19 1.97
N GLY A 80 -28.62 -16.99 2.72
CA GLY A 80 -28.46 -17.48 4.09
C GLY A 80 -27.72 -18.82 4.20
N ASP A 81 -27.69 -19.61 3.12
CA ASP A 81 -26.91 -20.84 3.04
C ASP A 81 -25.44 -20.54 2.75
N ILE A 82 -24.56 -21.32 3.36
CA ILE A 82 -23.11 -21.18 3.19
C ILE A 82 -22.55 -22.37 2.44
N TYR A 83 -21.67 -22.11 1.48
CA TYR A 83 -21.04 -23.13 0.66
C TYR A 83 -19.52 -23.01 0.72
N VAL A 84 -18.84 -24.15 0.77
CA VAL A 84 -17.38 -24.25 0.55
C VAL A 84 -17.13 -24.34 -0.95
N ALA A 85 -16.45 -23.34 -1.50
CA ALA A 85 -16.18 -23.23 -2.94
C ALA A 85 -14.77 -23.76 -3.26
N VAL A 86 -14.69 -24.81 -4.07
CA VAL A 86 -13.44 -25.50 -4.43
C VAL A 86 -13.24 -25.54 -5.93
N ILE A 87 -11.99 -25.52 -6.37
CA ILE A 87 -11.61 -25.67 -7.77
C ILE A 87 -11.50 -27.16 -8.10
N SER A 88 -12.34 -27.66 -8.99
CA SER A 88 -12.44 -29.08 -9.35
C SER A 88 -11.92 -29.41 -10.75
N GLY A 89 -11.60 -28.40 -11.56
CA GLY A 89 -10.95 -28.58 -12.87
C GLY A 89 -10.01 -27.43 -13.20
N VAL A 90 -8.80 -27.75 -13.65
CA VAL A 90 -7.77 -26.78 -14.03
C VAL A 90 -6.98 -27.22 -15.25
N GLN A 91 -6.31 -26.27 -15.90
CA GLN A 91 -5.33 -26.52 -16.95
C GLN A 91 -4.10 -25.64 -16.68
N ASN A 92 -2.89 -26.22 -16.69
CA ASN A 92 -1.67 -25.42 -16.71
C ASN A 92 -1.56 -24.71 -18.07
N VAL A 93 -1.45 -23.38 -18.06
CA VAL A 93 -1.44 -22.55 -19.27
C VAL A 93 -0.23 -21.64 -19.38
N GLY A 94 0.59 -21.54 -18.33
CA GLY A 94 1.73 -20.65 -18.34
C GLY A 94 2.74 -20.93 -17.23
N PHE A 95 3.94 -20.43 -17.44
CA PHE A 95 5.10 -20.52 -16.54
C PHE A 95 5.97 -19.27 -16.81
N PRO A 96 5.64 -18.11 -16.22
CA PRO A 96 6.33 -16.85 -16.51
C PRO A 96 7.85 -16.94 -16.37
N ARG A 97 8.32 -17.76 -15.43
CA ARG A 97 9.74 -18.01 -15.18
C ARG A 97 10.05 -19.51 -15.21
N TRP A 98 11.25 -19.80 -15.67
CA TRP A 98 11.78 -21.16 -15.80
C TRP A 98 13.31 -21.13 -15.71
N LYS A 99 13.91 -22.31 -15.54
CA LYS A 99 15.35 -22.52 -15.59
C LYS A 99 15.68 -23.61 -16.59
N LEU A 100 16.80 -23.47 -17.30
CA LEU A 100 17.35 -24.57 -18.08
C LEU A 100 18.15 -25.49 -17.15
N ILE A 101 17.73 -26.74 -17.02
CA ILE A 101 18.45 -27.77 -16.26
C ILE A 101 18.58 -28.98 -17.18
N ASP A 102 19.81 -29.44 -17.42
CA ASP A 102 20.12 -30.56 -18.33
C ASP A 102 19.50 -30.39 -19.73
N HIS A 103 19.61 -29.19 -20.30
CA HIS A 103 18.99 -28.80 -21.59
C HIS A 103 17.46 -28.95 -21.64
N GLN A 104 16.79 -29.04 -20.49
CA GLN A 104 15.34 -29.07 -20.38
C GLN A 104 14.81 -27.85 -19.64
N VAL A 105 13.78 -27.23 -20.21
CA VAL A 105 13.06 -26.13 -19.57
C VAL A 105 12.30 -26.68 -18.37
N ARG A 106 12.67 -26.22 -17.18
CA ARG A 106 11.98 -26.52 -15.92
C ARG A 106 11.23 -25.26 -15.46
N PRO A 107 9.90 -25.21 -15.57
CA PRO A 107 9.09 -24.16 -14.96
C PRO A 107 9.46 -23.99 -13.48
N SER A 108 9.78 -22.76 -13.06
CA SER A 108 9.95 -22.45 -11.64
C SER A 108 8.63 -22.04 -10.99
N GLU A 109 7.64 -21.70 -11.81
CA GLU A 109 6.31 -21.22 -11.42
C GLU A 109 5.28 -21.76 -12.41
N SER A 110 4.01 -21.81 -12.02
CA SER A 110 2.93 -22.24 -12.91
C SER A 110 1.66 -21.42 -12.74
N ILE A 111 1.06 -21.06 -13.87
CA ILE A 111 -0.26 -20.41 -13.95
C ILE A 111 -1.28 -21.44 -14.42
N TYR A 112 -2.36 -21.54 -13.66
CA TYR A 112 -3.46 -22.46 -13.89
C TYR A 112 -4.71 -21.69 -14.30
N LYS A 113 -5.33 -22.11 -15.41
CA LYS A 113 -6.66 -21.69 -15.83
C LYS A 113 -7.70 -22.51 -15.07
N VAL A 114 -8.69 -21.84 -14.50
CA VAL A 114 -9.85 -22.49 -13.87
C VAL A 114 -10.80 -22.98 -14.96
N LEU A 115 -11.07 -24.28 -14.97
CA LEU A 115 -12.00 -24.92 -15.91
C LEU A 115 -13.31 -25.32 -15.24
N ASP A 116 -13.28 -25.68 -13.96
CA ASP A 116 -14.47 -26.08 -13.22
C ASP A 116 -14.32 -25.80 -11.71
N VAL A 117 -15.45 -25.52 -11.08
CA VAL A 117 -15.57 -25.27 -9.63
C VAL A 117 -16.80 -25.96 -9.07
N ASP A 118 -16.73 -26.40 -7.81
CA ASP A 118 -17.84 -27.03 -7.11
C ASP A 118 -18.12 -26.32 -5.78
N PHE A 119 -19.38 -26.37 -5.35
CA PHE A 119 -19.90 -25.68 -4.17
C PHE A 119 -20.60 -26.69 -3.26
N TYR A 120 -20.03 -26.96 -2.10
CA TYR A 120 -20.61 -27.89 -1.13
C TYR A 120 -21.33 -27.13 -0.04
N SER A 121 -22.64 -27.36 0.11
CA SER A 121 -23.45 -26.71 1.14
C SER A 121 -23.06 -27.18 2.54
N LEU A 122 -22.92 -26.25 3.48
CA LEU A 122 -22.73 -26.53 4.92
C LEU A 122 -24.05 -26.80 5.65
N GLU A 123 -25.20 -26.63 4.99
CA GLU A 123 -26.52 -26.70 5.62
C GLU A 123 -27.33 -27.94 5.19
N ASN A 124 -27.13 -28.41 3.96
CA ASN A 124 -27.91 -29.50 3.37
C ASN A 124 -27.08 -30.31 2.36
N ASP A 125 -27.61 -31.47 1.97
CA ASP A 125 -27.01 -32.46 1.08
C ASP A 125 -27.76 -32.59 -0.26
N VAL A 126 -28.72 -31.69 -0.54
CA VAL A 126 -29.67 -31.76 -1.66
C VAL A 126 -29.00 -32.02 -3.01
N PHE A 127 -27.79 -31.48 -3.20
CA PHE A 127 -27.05 -31.57 -4.47
C PHE A 127 -25.81 -32.48 -4.39
N ASP A 128 -25.55 -33.12 -3.25
CA ASP A 128 -24.33 -33.92 -3.06
C ASP A 128 -24.25 -35.09 -4.03
N TYR A 129 -25.38 -35.74 -4.32
CA TYR A 129 -25.43 -36.85 -5.27
C TYR A 129 -25.00 -36.42 -6.68
N LEU A 130 -25.35 -35.19 -7.11
CA LEU A 130 -24.92 -34.63 -8.39
C LEU A 130 -23.41 -34.32 -8.41
N LEU A 131 -22.83 -33.93 -7.27
CA LEU A 131 -21.40 -33.64 -7.14
C LEU A 131 -20.56 -34.92 -7.04
N CYS A 132 -21.12 -35.98 -6.46
CA CYS A 132 -20.48 -37.29 -6.33
C CYS A 132 -20.53 -38.10 -7.65
N GLU A 133 -21.56 -37.89 -8.48
CA GLU A 133 -21.70 -38.56 -9.78
C GLU A 133 -21.51 -37.56 -10.93
N ARG A 134 -20.30 -37.50 -11.49
CA ARG A 134 -20.00 -36.59 -12.61
C ARG A 134 -20.55 -37.12 -13.93
N SER A 135 -21.76 -36.71 -14.28
CA SER A 135 -22.37 -36.88 -15.61
C SER A 135 -22.70 -35.52 -16.23
N GLU A 136 -22.82 -35.47 -17.56
CA GLU A 136 -23.24 -34.25 -18.28
C GLU A 136 -24.61 -33.75 -17.80
N GLN A 137 -25.55 -34.68 -17.58
CA GLN A 137 -26.88 -34.38 -17.04
C GLN A 137 -26.80 -33.77 -15.63
N ASN A 138 -25.94 -34.30 -14.76
CA ASN A 138 -25.77 -33.78 -13.41
C ASN A 138 -25.09 -32.40 -13.41
N TYR A 139 -24.13 -32.20 -14.33
CA TYR A 139 -23.50 -30.89 -14.53
C TYR A 139 -24.54 -29.83 -14.93
N ASP A 140 -25.43 -30.14 -15.88
CA ASP A 140 -26.50 -29.23 -16.29
C ASP A 140 -27.45 -28.91 -15.14
N LYS A 141 -27.87 -29.92 -14.37
CA LYS A 141 -28.66 -29.70 -13.15
C LYS A 141 -27.95 -28.80 -12.16
N LEU A 142 -26.66 -28.97 -11.91
CA LEU A 142 -25.88 -28.09 -11.03
C LEU A 142 -25.82 -26.64 -11.55
N ILE A 143 -25.78 -26.43 -12.87
CA ILE A 143 -25.78 -25.07 -13.44
C ILE A 143 -27.16 -24.40 -13.30
N HIS A 144 -28.25 -25.15 -13.43
CA HIS A 144 -29.61 -24.63 -13.51
C HIS A 144 -30.38 -24.62 -12.18
N GLU A 145 -30.12 -25.59 -11.30
CA GLU A 145 -30.88 -25.82 -10.08
C GLU A 145 -30.11 -25.44 -8.81
N HIS A 146 -28.77 -25.60 -8.80
CA HIS A 146 -27.97 -25.27 -7.63
C HIS A 146 -27.96 -23.74 -7.37
N PRO A 147 -28.10 -23.25 -6.12
CA PRO A 147 -28.08 -21.81 -5.81
C PRO A 147 -26.81 -21.07 -6.28
N CYS A 148 -25.67 -21.77 -6.21
CA CYS A 148 -24.37 -21.32 -6.74
C CYS A 148 -24.16 -21.59 -8.25
N GLY A 149 -25.11 -22.18 -8.97
CA GLY A 149 -25.02 -22.47 -10.40
C GLY A 149 -24.57 -21.28 -11.27
N PRO A 150 -25.05 -20.04 -11.03
CA PRO A 150 -24.54 -18.87 -11.72
C PRO A 150 -23.06 -18.55 -11.45
N LEU A 151 -22.55 -18.81 -10.24
CA LEU A 151 -21.13 -18.65 -9.89
C LEU A 151 -20.30 -19.80 -10.48
N LYS A 152 -20.81 -21.04 -10.48
CA LYS A 152 -20.19 -22.18 -11.18
C LYS A 152 -19.99 -21.84 -12.66
N LYS A 153 -21.03 -21.33 -13.31
CA LYS A 153 -20.97 -20.87 -14.70
C LYS A 153 -19.97 -19.73 -14.92
N LEU A 154 -19.83 -18.81 -13.97
CA LEU A 154 -18.90 -17.68 -14.05
C LEU A 154 -17.45 -18.18 -13.99
N PHE A 155 -17.06 -18.88 -12.92
CA PHE A 155 -15.68 -19.32 -12.73
C PHE A 155 -15.23 -20.36 -13.76
N SER A 156 -16.16 -21.12 -14.32
CA SER A 156 -15.91 -22.15 -15.34
C SER A 156 -15.95 -21.61 -16.78
N ASP A 157 -16.06 -20.28 -16.98
CA ASP A 157 -16.15 -19.69 -18.32
C ASP A 157 -14.81 -19.64 -19.08
N GLY A 158 -13.73 -20.05 -18.41
CA GLY A 158 -12.37 -20.08 -18.93
C GLY A 158 -11.64 -18.73 -18.89
N THR A 159 -12.08 -17.78 -18.07
CA THR A 159 -11.46 -16.44 -17.95
C THR A 159 -10.75 -16.22 -16.62
N PHE A 160 -10.78 -17.20 -15.71
CA PHE A 160 -10.15 -17.11 -14.39
C PHE A 160 -8.83 -17.87 -14.35
N TYR A 161 -7.84 -17.27 -13.71
CA TYR A 161 -6.49 -17.82 -13.59
C TYR A 161 -5.97 -17.63 -12.16
N TYR A 162 -5.16 -18.57 -11.70
CA TYR A 162 -4.44 -18.45 -10.43
C TYR A 162 -3.06 -19.08 -10.56
N SER A 163 -2.21 -18.79 -9.58
CA SER A 163 -0.97 -19.50 -9.37
C SER A 163 -0.81 -19.80 -7.88
N ARG A 164 -0.03 -20.83 -7.56
CA ARG A 164 0.36 -21.16 -6.17
C ARG A 164 1.73 -20.59 -5.82
N ASP A 165 2.50 -20.25 -6.84
CA ASP A 165 3.92 -19.99 -6.86
C ASP A 165 4.22 -18.83 -7.82
N PHE A 166 3.30 -17.87 -7.95
CA PHE A 166 3.51 -16.62 -8.65
C PHE A 166 2.43 -15.66 -8.15
N ASP A 167 2.84 -14.45 -7.74
CA ASP A 167 1.86 -13.44 -7.35
C ASP A 167 1.21 -12.83 -8.60
N ILE A 168 0.20 -13.53 -9.10
CA ILE A 168 -0.50 -13.19 -10.33
C ILE A 168 -1.25 -11.85 -10.26
N SER A 169 -1.40 -11.26 -9.06
CA SER A 169 -2.10 -9.99 -8.85
C SER A 169 -1.23 -8.76 -9.11
N ASN A 170 0.09 -8.91 -8.99
CA ASN A 170 1.06 -7.84 -9.16
C ASN A 170 1.86 -7.99 -10.46
N ILE A 171 2.48 -6.89 -10.90
CA ILE A 171 3.50 -6.92 -11.96
C ILE A 171 4.80 -7.52 -11.43
N VAL A 172 5.61 -8.14 -12.29
CA VAL A 172 6.87 -8.82 -11.92
C VAL A 172 7.83 -7.90 -11.16
N LYS A 173 7.84 -6.60 -11.52
CA LYS A 173 8.64 -5.57 -10.84
C LYS A 173 8.31 -5.40 -9.35
N ASN A 174 7.06 -5.66 -8.95
CA ASN A 174 6.56 -5.37 -7.61
C ASN A 174 6.67 -6.56 -6.66
N HIS A 175 7.03 -7.74 -7.14
CA HIS A 175 7.23 -8.90 -6.29
C HIS A 175 8.62 -9.51 -6.43
N GLY A 176 9.22 -9.89 -5.28
CA GLY A 176 10.52 -10.53 -5.24
C GLY A 176 10.53 -11.84 -6.05
N LEU A 177 11.70 -12.20 -6.59
CA LEU A 177 11.88 -13.45 -7.36
C LEU A 177 11.70 -14.71 -6.50
N SER A 178 11.74 -14.57 -5.19
CA SER A 178 11.30 -15.57 -4.22
C SER A 178 9.94 -15.14 -3.66
N HIS A 179 8.89 -15.86 -4.01
CA HIS A 179 7.56 -15.68 -3.47
C HIS A 179 7.19 -16.92 -2.64
N ASN A 180 6.36 -16.72 -1.63
CA ASN A 180 5.69 -17.80 -0.92
C ASN A 180 4.30 -17.29 -0.53
N LEU A 181 3.45 -18.17 0.01
CA LEU A 181 2.08 -17.78 0.38
C LEU A 181 2.04 -16.60 1.36
N GLU A 182 2.99 -16.51 2.30
CA GLU A 182 3.06 -15.38 3.25
C GLU A 182 3.25 -14.05 2.51
N TYR A 183 4.20 -14.01 1.58
CA TYR A 183 4.45 -12.85 0.75
C TYR A 183 3.18 -12.46 -0.02
N THR A 184 2.52 -13.41 -0.71
CA THR A 184 1.33 -13.10 -1.52
C THR A 184 0.17 -12.59 -0.66
N VAL A 185 -0.06 -13.18 0.52
CA VAL A 185 -1.15 -12.73 1.41
C VAL A 185 -0.97 -11.27 1.81
N ASP A 186 0.27 -10.86 2.11
CA ASP A 186 0.58 -9.52 2.61
C ASP A 186 0.75 -8.46 1.50
N ASN A 187 1.11 -8.88 0.28
CA ASN A 187 1.50 -7.96 -0.80
C ASN A 187 0.60 -7.99 -2.04
N GLN A 188 -0.38 -8.91 -2.12
CA GLN A 188 -1.30 -8.99 -3.26
C GLN A 188 -2.01 -7.66 -3.55
N ASP A 189 -2.18 -7.35 -4.83
CA ASP A 189 -3.04 -6.27 -5.27
C ASP A 189 -4.50 -6.74 -5.26
N LEU A 190 -5.19 -6.43 -4.16
CA LEU A 190 -6.60 -6.77 -3.96
C LEU A 190 -7.52 -6.21 -5.05
N SER A 191 -7.09 -5.20 -5.81
CA SER A 191 -7.88 -4.69 -6.94
C SER A 191 -8.06 -5.73 -8.04
N PHE A 192 -7.21 -6.75 -8.15
CA PHE A 192 -7.32 -7.80 -9.17
C PHE A 192 -7.80 -9.16 -8.65
N ILE A 193 -8.01 -9.31 -7.35
CA ILE A 193 -8.39 -10.59 -6.74
C ILE A 193 -9.91 -10.77 -6.71
N TRP A 194 -10.44 -11.57 -7.64
CA TRP A 194 -11.88 -11.76 -7.84
C TRP A 194 -12.56 -12.57 -6.73
N ASN A 195 -11.82 -13.39 -5.98
CA ASN A 195 -12.34 -14.16 -4.84
C ASN A 195 -11.96 -13.56 -3.49
N ALA A 196 -11.53 -12.29 -3.42
CA ALA A 196 -11.05 -11.67 -2.17
C ALA A 196 -12.07 -11.80 -1.03
N ASN A 197 -13.36 -11.55 -1.31
CA ASN A 197 -14.42 -11.65 -0.30
C ASN A 197 -14.75 -13.10 0.13
N LEU A 198 -14.44 -14.08 -0.70
CA LEU A 198 -14.64 -15.50 -0.38
C LEU A 198 -13.49 -16.00 0.50
N ALA A 199 -12.28 -15.54 0.22
CA ALA A 199 -11.05 -15.92 0.90
C ALA A 199 -10.80 -15.12 2.19
N SER A 200 -11.38 -13.92 2.34
CA SER A 200 -11.02 -12.95 3.39
C SER A 200 -11.07 -13.50 4.81
N GLU A 201 -12.11 -14.26 5.14
CA GLU A 201 -12.23 -14.81 6.48
C GLU A 201 -11.23 -15.94 6.73
N VAL A 202 -10.94 -16.77 5.73
CA VAL A 202 -9.92 -17.83 5.84
C VAL A 202 -8.54 -17.21 6.05
N ILE A 203 -8.23 -16.10 5.36
CA ILE A 203 -7.01 -15.32 5.55
C ILE A 203 -6.96 -14.70 6.95
N ASN A 204 -8.06 -14.12 7.40
CA ASN A 204 -8.17 -13.56 8.75
C ASN A 204 -7.97 -14.64 9.81
N TRP A 205 -8.57 -15.83 9.64
CA TRP A 205 -8.33 -16.98 10.51
C TRP A 205 -6.86 -17.44 10.48
N ARG A 206 -6.27 -17.61 9.29
CA ARG A 206 -4.86 -17.94 9.11
C ARG A 206 -3.92 -16.96 9.81
N SER A 207 -4.24 -15.67 9.84
CA SER A 207 -3.40 -14.66 10.53
C SER A 207 -3.26 -14.89 12.04
N LYS A 208 -4.15 -15.74 12.60
CA LYS A 208 -4.33 -15.96 14.04
C LYS A 208 -3.79 -17.30 14.54
N ILE A 209 -3.53 -18.27 13.65
CA ILE A 209 -2.95 -19.57 14.02
C ILE A 209 -1.43 -19.45 14.28
N SER A 210 -0.84 -20.47 14.91
CA SER A 210 0.59 -20.48 15.25
C SER A 210 1.47 -20.42 13.99
N ASN A 211 2.72 -19.96 14.11
CA ASN A 211 3.63 -19.92 12.96
C ASN A 211 3.95 -21.32 12.40
N GLU A 212 3.98 -22.34 13.26
CA GLU A 212 4.13 -23.75 12.86
C GLU A 212 2.92 -24.21 12.03
N GLU A 213 1.71 -23.89 12.48
CA GLU A 213 0.48 -24.21 11.79
C GLU A 213 0.33 -23.41 10.48
N LYS A 214 0.81 -22.16 10.43
CA LYS A 214 0.88 -21.39 9.17
C LYS A 214 1.75 -22.08 8.12
N GLN A 215 2.86 -22.71 8.52
CA GLN A 215 3.70 -23.46 7.60
C GLN A 215 2.99 -24.70 7.07
N LEU A 216 2.28 -25.43 7.94
CA LEU A 216 1.44 -26.56 7.52
C LEU A 216 0.32 -26.12 6.58
N PHE A 217 -0.39 -25.04 6.91
CA PHE A 217 -1.43 -24.43 6.07
C PHE A 217 -0.88 -24.00 4.70
N ALA A 218 0.29 -23.37 4.68
CA ALA A 218 0.94 -22.96 3.44
C ALA A 218 1.35 -24.16 2.58
N ASN A 219 1.96 -25.17 3.20
CA ASN A 219 2.35 -26.41 2.55
C ASN A 219 1.14 -27.19 2.01
N ALA A 220 -0.03 -27.10 2.66
CA ALA A 220 -1.25 -27.73 2.19
C ALA A 220 -1.74 -27.18 0.84
N GLY A 221 -1.36 -25.94 0.49
CA GLY A 221 -1.67 -25.34 -0.81
C GLY A 221 -3.16 -25.10 -1.06
N PHE A 222 -3.94 -24.90 0.02
CA PHE A 222 -5.40 -24.72 -0.06
C PHE A 222 -5.77 -23.37 -0.65
N LEU A 223 -5.23 -22.28 -0.10
CA LEU A 223 -5.68 -20.93 -0.39
C LEU A 223 -5.28 -20.52 -1.81
N THR A 224 -6.26 -20.06 -2.59
CA THR A 224 -6.03 -19.60 -3.97
C THR A 224 -6.52 -18.17 -4.15
N PHE A 225 -5.80 -17.41 -4.96
CA PHE A 225 -6.16 -16.06 -5.38
C PHE A 225 -6.37 -16.06 -6.89
N VAL A 226 -7.59 -15.77 -7.33
CA VAL A 226 -7.93 -15.80 -8.76
C VAL A 226 -8.01 -14.38 -9.33
N ILE A 227 -7.35 -14.17 -10.46
CA ILE A 227 -7.59 -13.02 -11.33
C ILE A 227 -8.55 -13.42 -12.44
N ARG A 228 -9.06 -12.43 -13.17
CA ARG A 228 -9.84 -12.64 -14.40
C ARG A 228 -9.20 -11.90 -15.56
N GLY A 229 -9.22 -12.49 -16.76
CA GLY A 229 -8.70 -11.90 -17.98
C GLY A 229 -8.08 -12.96 -18.90
N TYR A 230 -6.76 -12.91 -19.07
CA TYR A 230 -6.02 -13.87 -19.90
C TYR A 230 -4.61 -14.11 -19.36
N CYS A 231 -4.18 -15.37 -19.37
CA CYS A 231 -2.80 -15.74 -19.09
C CYS A 231 -2.38 -16.88 -19.99
N LYS A 232 -1.21 -16.76 -20.64
CA LYS A 232 -0.59 -17.87 -21.36
C LYS A 232 0.89 -17.62 -21.61
N THR A 233 1.69 -18.68 -21.56
CA THR A 233 3.10 -18.68 -21.97
C THR A 233 3.26 -19.41 -23.30
N ALA A 234 4.06 -18.84 -24.20
CA ALA A 234 4.62 -19.53 -25.36
C ALA A 234 6.13 -19.72 -25.12
N LEU A 235 6.61 -20.95 -25.28
CA LEU A 235 8.03 -21.29 -25.30
C LEU A 235 8.52 -21.27 -26.76
N ILE A 236 9.68 -20.68 -26.98
CA ILE A 236 10.34 -20.53 -28.27
C ILE A 236 11.73 -21.12 -28.14
N GLU A 237 11.98 -22.18 -28.90
CA GLU A 237 13.28 -22.85 -29.00
C GLU A 237 13.78 -22.65 -30.43
N ASP A 238 14.74 -21.75 -30.60
CA ASP A 238 15.29 -21.37 -31.91
C ASP A 238 16.81 -21.51 -31.89
N GLY A 239 17.29 -22.65 -32.40
CA GLY A 239 18.70 -23.01 -32.34
C GLY A 239 19.22 -23.11 -30.89
N PRO A 240 20.31 -22.40 -30.54
CA PRO A 240 20.85 -22.40 -29.17
C PRO A 240 20.08 -21.47 -28.21
N ASN A 241 19.11 -20.70 -28.71
CA ASN A 241 18.42 -19.69 -27.92
C ASN A 241 17.04 -20.22 -27.47
N THR A 242 16.88 -20.38 -26.16
CA THR A 242 15.57 -20.68 -25.55
C THR A 242 15.03 -19.44 -24.85
N ALA A 243 13.80 -19.07 -25.19
CA ALA A 243 13.08 -17.95 -24.59
C ALA A 243 11.60 -18.29 -24.41
N SER A 244 10.94 -17.65 -23.46
CA SER A 244 9.48 -17.71 -23.33
C SER A 244 8.89 -16.32 -23.28
N ILE A 245 7.71 -16.13 -23.86
CA ILE A 245 6.89 -14.93 -23.67
C ILE A 245 5.58 -15.32 -22.99
N THR A 246 5.21 -14.56 -21.97
CA THR A 246 3.95 -14.70 -21.24
C THR A 246 3.16 -13.41 -21.32
N ILE A 247 1.87 -13.47 -21.66
CA ILE A 247 0.95 -12.33 -21.51
C ILE A 247 0.08 -12.58 -20.30
N ILE A 248 -0.05 -11.57 -19.44
CA ILE A 248 -0.95 -11.56 -18.28
C ILE A 248 -1.82 -10.31 -18.34
N SER A 249 -3.11 -10.48 -18.62
CA SER A 249 -4.12 -9.42 -18.56
C SER A 249 -5.04 -9.64 -17.36
N ARG A 250 -5.11 -8.62 -16.49
CA ARG A 250 -5.85 -8.60 -15.23
C ARG A 250 -6.99 -7.59 -15.30
N ILE A 251 -8.23 -8.04 -15.19
CA ILE A 251 -9.42 -7.19 -15.09
C ILE A 251 -9.61 -6.80 -13.62
N SER A 252 -9.62 -5.49 -13.35
CA SER A 252 -9.83 -4.92 -12.01
C SER A 252 -11.21 -5.26 -11.45
N THR A 253 -11.33 -5.30 -10.13
CA THR A 253 -12.54 -5.51 -9.34
C THR A 253 -12.99 -4.25 -8.60
N GLU A 254 -12.31 -3.12 -8.82
CA GLU A 254 -12.53 -1.87 -8.06
C GLU A 254 -13.99 -1.41 -8.13
N SER A 255 -14.61 -1.49 -9.31
CA SER A 255 -16.03 -1.16 -9.53
C SER A 255 -16.98 -2.30 -9.13
N LYS A 256 -16.47 -3.40 -8.58
CA LYS A 256 -17.22 -4.55 -8.04
C LYS A 256 -18.27 -5.08 -9.02
N GLN A 257 -19.56 -4.86 -8.75
CA GLN A 257 -20.64 -5.32 -9.62
C GLN A 257 -20.70 -4.59 -10.96
N ASP A 258 -20.09 -3.41 -11.06
CA ASP A 258 -20.11 -2.53 -12.23
C ASP A 258 -18.79 -2.61 -13.02
N THR A 259 -17.94 -3.59 -12.68
CA THR A 259 -16.60 -3.82 -13.27
C THR A 259 -16.58 -3.82 -14.80
N LEU A 260 -17.59 -4.42 -15.43
CA LEU A 260 -17.69 -4.51 -16.90
C LEU A 260 -18.87 -3.70 -17.46
N GLU A 261 -19.51 -2.86 -16.65
CA GLU A 261 -20.56 -1.95 -17.11
C GLU A 261 -19.93 -0.79 -17.90
N LEU A 262 -20.66 -0.27 -18.89
CA LEU A 262 -20.24 0.89 -19.66
C LEU A 262 -20.56 2.17 -18.89
N GLU A 263 -19.80 2.40 -17.83
CA GLU A 263 -19.87 3.60 -17.01
C GLU A 263 -18.55 4.35 -16.97
N GLY A 264 -18.64 5.64 -16.69
CA GLY A 264 -17.48 6.49 -16.49
C GLY A 264 -16.78 6.27 -15.15
N ILE A 265 -16.38 7.37 -14.53
CA ILE A 265 -15.70 7.39 -13.24
C ILE A 265 -16.70 7.43 -12.08
N SER A 266 -16.40 6.69 -11.02
CA SER A 266 -17.05 6.83 -9.72
C SER A 266 -16.51 8.04 -8.96
N GLU A 267 -17.22 8.49 -7.93
CA GLU A 267 -16.71 9.54 -7.05
C GLU A 267 -15.36 9.20 -6.45
N ASP A 268 -15.03 7.93 -6.18
CA ASP A 268 -13.75 7.54 -5.57
C ASP A 268 -12.57 7.50 -6.56
N GLY A 269 -12.78 7.82 -7.84
CA GLY A 269 -11.74 7.77 -8.87
C GLY A 269 -11.56 6.39 -9.53
N ARG A 270 -12.50 5.46 -9.32
CA ARG A 270 -12.49 4.13 -9.97
C ARG A 270 -13.21 4.18 -11.31
N VAL A 271 -12.72 3.40 -12.27
CA VAL A 271 -13.28 3.31 -13.63
C VAL A 271 -13.66 1.87 -13.95
N SER A 272 -14.68 1.71 -14.79
CA SER A 272 -15.04 0.41 -15.34
C SER A 272 -14.05 -0.06 -16.42
N LEU A 273 -14.11 -1.34 -16.75
CA LEU A 273 -13.31 -1.98 -17.81
C LEU A 273 -11.80 -1.80 -17.65
N PHE A 274 -11.32 -1.53 -16.43
CA PHE A 274 -9.91 -1.34 -16.18
C PHE A 274 -9.16 -2.67 -16.30
N VAL A 275 -8.19 -2.72 -17.22
CA VAL A 275 -7.34 -3.88 -17.46
C VAL A 275 -5.87 -3.47 -17.38
N GLU A 276 -5.09 -4.21 -16.61
CA GLU A 276 -3.63 -4.15 -16.60
C GLU A 276 -3.10 -5.32 -17.43
N THR A 277 -2.32 -5.03 -18.46
CA THR A 277 -1.70 -6.06 -19.32
C THR A 277 -0.17 -5.98 -19.19
N GLU A 278 0.45 -7.08 -18.81
CA GLU A 278 1.89 -7.26 -18.69
C GLU A 278 2.38 -8.32 -19.66
N ILE A 279 3.47 -8.03 -20.37
CA ILE A 279 4.26 -9.05 -21.05
C ILE A 279 5.47 -9.40 -20.20
N VAL A 280 5.79 -10.68 -20.08
CA VAL A 280 6.97 -11.19 -19.36
C VAL A 280 7.76 -12.08 -20.32
N VAL A 281 8.99 -11.70 -20.60
CA VAL A 281 9.92 -12.47 -21.43
C VAL A 281 11.01 -13.02 -20.54
N THR A 282 11.21 -14.34 -20.55
CA THR A 282 12.25 -15.00 -19.78
C THR A 282 13.19 -15.74 -20.72
N THR A 283 14.48 -15.49 -20.57
CA THR A 283 15.57 -16.23 -21.22
C THR A 283 16.43 -16.89 -20.13
N GLU A 284 17.48 -17.61 -20.52
CA GLU A 284 18.46 -18.14 -19.56
C GLU A 284 19.19 -17.04 -18.77
N LYS A 285 19.30 -15.83 -19.32
CA LYS A 285 20.18 -14.77 -18.79
C LYS A 285 19.42 -13.59 -18.21
N PHE A 286 18.22 -13.29 -18.70
CA PHE A 286 17.45 -12.16 -18.21
C PHE A 286 15.93 -12.42 -18.20
N ILE A 287 15.25 -11.62 -17.37
CA ILE A 287 13.79 -11.47 -17.36
C ILE A 287 13.49 -10.04 -17.79
N PHE A 288 12.61 -9.88 -18.77
CA PHE A 288 12.08 -8.60 -19.23
C PHE A 288 10.58 -8.53 -18.92
N SER A 289 10.10 -7.36 -18.53
CA SER A 289 8.66 -7.11 -18.40
C SER A 289 8.29 -5.70 -18.87
N TYR A 290 7.11 -5.60 -19.48
CA TYR A 290 6.50 -4.33 -19.86
C TYR A 290 5.00 -4.33 -19.58
N THR A 291 4.54 -3.30 -18.87
CA THR A 291 3.14 -3.15 -18.43
C THR A 291 2.45 -2.00 -19.16
N GLN A 292 1.20 -2.20 -19.55
CA GLN A 292 0.28 -1.17 -20.07
C GLN A 292 -1.06 -1.26 -19.33
N VAL A 293 -1.82 -0.16 -19.32
CA VAL A 293 -3.16 -0.16 -18.72
C VAL A 293 -4.18 0.45 -19.68
N ASN A 294 -5.38 -0.12 -19.70
CA ASN A 294 -6.51 0.41 -20.44
C ASN A 294 -7.78 0.45 -19.58
N GLY A 295 -8.76 1.25 -19.99
CA GLY A 295 -10.05 1.32 -19.31
C GLY A 295 -11.02 2.35 -19.91
N SER A 296 -12.21 2.47 -19.32
CA SER A 296 -13.21 3.46 -19.74
C SER A 296 -12.75 4.90 -19.52
N ILE A 297 -13.32 5.90 -20.20
CA ILE A 297 -12.90 7.29 -19.98
C ILE A 297 -13.18 7.70 -18.53
N PRO A 298 -12.17 8.23 -17.79
CA PRO A 298 -12.27 8.59 -16.37
C PRO A 298 -13.03 9.91 -16.14
N LEU A 299 -14.24 10.02 -16.69
CA LEU A 299 -15.13 11.18 -16.54
C LEU A 299 -16.53 10.73 -16.16
N PHE A 300 -17.37 11.62 -15.66
CA PHE A 300 -18.76 11.32 -15.35
C PHE A 300 -19.60 11.31 -16.63
N TRP A 301 -19.91 10.12 -17.13
CA TRP A 301 -20.80 9.93 -18.27
C TRP A 301 -21.63 8.66 -18.08
N GLU A 302 -22.83 8.68 -18.66
CA GLU A 302 -23.78 7.57 -18.65
C GLU A 302 -24.17 7.20 -20.09
N SER A 303 -24.42 5.91 -20.31
CA SER A 303 -25.00 5.40 -21.55
C SER A 303 -26.53 5.46 -21.46
N VAL A 304 -27.15 6.35 -22.24
CA VAL A 304 -28.61 6.48 -22.34
C VAL A 304 -29.11 5.72 -23.56
N GLU A 305 -30.09 4.84 -23.38
CA GLU A 305 -30.77 4.18 -24.51
C GLU A 305 -31.58 5.21 -25.30
N SER A 306 -31.37 5.28 -26.61
CA SER A 306 -32.16 6.16 -27.47
C SER A 306 -33.53 5.53 -27.77
N GLN A 307 -34.61 6.27 -27.50
CA GLN A 307 -36.00 5.80 -27.74
C GLN A 307 -36.38 5.62 -29.22
N LEU A 308 -35.58 6.10 -30.18
CA LEU A 308 -35.94 6.18 -31.61
C LEU A 308 -35.03 5.38 -32.55
N LEU A 309 -33.84 4.95 -32.10
CA LEU A 309 -32.85 4.21 -32.90
C LEU A 309 -32.12 3.22 -31.99
N TYR A 310 -31.86 1.99 -32.44
CA TYR A 310 -31.08 0.95 -31.72
C TYR A 310 -29.61 1.38 -31.50
N GLY A 311 -29.40 2.36 -30.63
CA GLY A 311 -28.08 2.93 -30.33
C GLY A 311 -28.03 3.54 -28.94
N LYS A 312 -26.94 3.26 -28.24
CA LYS A 312 -26.59 3.91 -26.97
C LYS A 312 -26.02 5.29 -27.27
N LYS A 313 -26.58 6.34 -26.65
CA LYS A 313 -26.01 7.69 -26.67
C LYS A 313 -25.28 7.96 -25.38
N ILE A 314 -24.13 8.60 -25.46
CA ILE A 314 -23.40 9.06 -24.28
C ILE A 314 -23.99 10.38 -23.82
N LYS A 315 -24.21 10.51 -22.52
CA LYS A 315 -24.52 11.78 -21.86
C LYS A 315 -23.45 12.06 -20.80
N VAL A 316 -22.72 13.15 -20.99
CA VAL A 316 -21.79 13.68 -19.99
C VAL A 316 -22.61 14.31 -18.87
N THR A 317 -22.44 13.85 -17.62
CA THR A 317 -23.28 14.23 -16.48
C THR A 317 -22.65 15.31 -15.60
N LYS A 318 -21.33 15.52 -15.70
CA LYS A 318 -20.61 16.60 -15.01
C LYS A 318 -19.62 17.30 -15.95
N ASP A 319 -19.43 18.60 -15.77
CA ASP A 319 -18.43 19.36 -16.54
C ASP A 319 -16.99 19.12 -16.05
N SER A 320 -16.02 19.81 -16.66
CA SER A 320 -14.59 19.64 -16.32
C SER A 320 -14.27 20.08 -14.90
N ILE A 321 -14.92 21.13 -14.38
CA ILE A 321 -14.70 21.64 -13.02
C ILE A 321 -15.22 20.64 -12.00
N GLU A 322 -16.43 20.13 -12.24
CA GLU A 322 -17.07 19.15 -11.37
C GLU A 322 -16.39 17.77 -11.42
N ALA A 323 -15.85 17.37 -12.57
CA ALA A 323 -15.19 16.08 -12.76
C ALA A 323 -13.74 16.04 -12.23
N GLN A 324 -13.06 17.20 -12.14
CA GLN A 324 -11.63 17.29 -11.83
C GLN A 324 -11.23 16.53 -10.55
N GLY A 325 -12.01 16.64 -9.47
CA GLY A 325 -11.66 16.00 -8.20
C GLY A 325 -11.66 14.46 -8.22
N ALA A 326 -12.51 13.84 -9.03
CA ALA A 326 -12.51 12.39 -9.23
C ALA A 326 -11.42 11.99 -10.25
N PHE A 327 -11.26 12.77 -11.31
CA PHE A 327 -10.21 12.62 -12.31
C PHE A 327 -8.81 12.61 -11.68
N ASP A 328 -8.53 13.60 -10.82
CA ASP A 328 -7.25 13.74 -10.12
C ASP A 328 -6.97 12.51 -9.27
N ARG A 329 -7.96 12.02 -8.51
CA ARG A 329 -7.82 10.80 -7.70
C ARG A 329 -7.50 9.58 -8.54
N HIS A 330 -8.16 9.41 -9.69
CA HIS A 330 -7.86 8.30 -10.61
C HIS A 330 -6.40 8.33 -11.06
N PHE A 331 -5.92 9.48 -11.54
CA PHE A 331 -4.55 9.59 -12.05
C PHE A 331 -3.49 9.68 -10.96
N ASP A 332 -3.81 10.15 -9.75
CA ASP A 332 -2.92 10.07 -8.59
C ASP A 332 -2.70 8.61 -8.18
N ASN A 333 -3.76 7.79 -8.18
CA ASN A 333 -3.64 6.34 -7.94
C ASN A 333 -2.79 5.65 -9.02
N LEU A 334 -3.01 5.96 -10.31
CA LEU A 334 -2.18 5.43 -11.40
C LEU A 334 -0.73 5.87 -11.27
N THR A 335 -0.49 7.14 -10.95
CA THR A 335 0.86 7.70 -10.83
C THR A 335 1.63 7.08 -9.67
N SER A 336 0.95 6.87 -8.53
CA SER A 336 1.51 6.19 -7.36
C SER A 336 1.94 4.76 -7.69
N LYS A 337 1.13 4.04 -8.47
CA LYS A 337 1.39 2.63 -8.83
C LYS A 337 2.42 2.45 -9.95
N TYR A 338 2.31 3.21 -11.03
CA TYR A 338 3.08 2.97 -12.27
C TYR A 338 4.17 4.01 -12.55
N GLY A 339 4.16 5.15 -11.87
CA GLY A 339 5.04 6.29 -12.16
C GLY A 339 4.39 7.26 -13.16
N VAL A 340 5.14 7.77 -14.13
CA VAL A 340 4.60 8.76 -15.10
C VAL A 340 3.44 8.15 -15.90
N VAL A 341 2.35 8.88 -16.09
CA VAL A 341 1.19 8.41 -16.89
C VAL A 341 1.02 9.29 -18.12
N SER A 342 0.96 8.70 -19.30
CA SER A 342 0.57 9.38 -20.55
C SER A 342 -0.73 8.78 -21.09
N ILE A 343 -1.69 9.64 -21.40
CA ILE A 343 -3.00 9.22 -21.92
C ILE A 343 -2.90 8.99 -23.42
N VAL A 344 -3.36 7.83 -23.86
CA VAL A 344 -3.53 7.47 -25.26
C VAL A 344 -5.03 7.40 -25.54
N ASN A 345 -5.62 8.49 -26.01
CA ASN A 345 -7.06 8.58 -26.26
C ASN A 345 -7.37 8.14 -27.70
N ILE A 346 -7.97 6.95 -27.86
CA ILE A 346 -8.24 6.32 -29.18
C ILE A 346 -9.69 6.51 -29.64
N ILE A 347 -10.37 7.51 -29.07
CA ILE A 347 -11.75 7.84 -29.37
C ILE A 347 -11.79 8.80 -30.54
N LYS A 348 -12.53 8.41 -31.57
CA LYS A 348 -12.90 9.30 -32.67
C LYS A 348 -14.34 9.77 -32.43
N PRO A 349 -14.58 11.03 -32.05
CA PRO A 349 -15.93 11.54 -31.87
C PRO A 349 -16.77 11.38 -33.14
N LYS A 350 -18.00 10.90 -32.98
CA LYS A 350 -19.01 10.74 -34.04
C LYS A 350 -20.30 11.50 -33.73
N SER A 351 -20.38 12.14 -32.56
CA SER A 351 -21.52 12.92 -32.10
C SER A 351 -21.04 14.10 -31.26
N GLU A 352 -21.86 15.15 -31.20
CA GLU A 352 -21.63 16.32 -30.35
C GLU A 352 -21.38 15.93 -28.87
N SER A 353 -22.08 14.90 -28.37
CA SER A 353 -21.85 14.41 -27.01
C SER A 353 -20.49 13.74 -26.81
N GLN A 354 -19.95 13.08 -27.84
CA GLN A 354 -18.60 12.50 -27.81
C GLN A 354 -17.53 13.58 -27.96
N GLU A 355 -17.80 14.64 -28.74
CA GLU A 355 -16.93 15.80 -28.83
C GLU A 355 -16.84 16.51 -27.48
N LYS A 356 -17.98 16.74 -26.82
CA LYS A 356 -18.04 17.30 -25.47
C LYS A 356 -17.22 16.45 -24.48
N LEU A 357 -17.38 15.13 -24.51
CA LEU A 357 -16.63 14.21 -23.64
C LEU A 357 -15.12 14.27 -23.90
N ALA A 358 -14.70 14.32 -25.16
CA ALA A 358 -13.28 14.43 -25.54
C ALA A 358 -12.68 15.78 -25.10
N LEU A 359 -13.43 16.88 -25.24
CA LEU A 359 -13.04 18.20 -24.76
C LEU A 359 -12.89 18.22 -23.24
N THR A 360 -13.90 17.73 -22.50
CA THR A 360 -13.82 17.63 -21.03
C THR A 360 -12.63 16.78 -20.58
N TYR A 361 -12.30 15.71 -21.31
CA TYR A 361 -11.17 14.85 -20.96
C TYR A 361 -9.85 15.58 -21.15
N LYS A 362 -9.72 16.30 -22.26
CA LYS A 362 -8.57 17.15 -22.54
C LYS A 362 -8.42 18.24 -21.49
N ASP A 363 -9.49 18.95 -21.14
CA ASP A 363 -9.48 20.02 -20.13
C ASP A 363 -9.01 19.49 -18.77
N CYS A 364 -9.54 18.34 -18.32
CA CYS A 364 -9.13 17.74 -17.05
C CYS A 364 -7.67 17.28 -17.07
N ALA A 365 -7.20 16.72 -18.19
CA ALA A 365 -5.81 16.28 -18.37
C ALA A 365 -4.84 17.47 -18.36
N GLU A 366 -5.15 18.54 -19.08
CA GLU A 366 -4.34 19.77 -19.13
C GLU A 366 -4.28 20.45 -17.76
N SER A 367 -5.41 20.54 -17.06
CA SER A 367 -5.50 21.08 -15.70
C SER A 367 -4.61 20.31 -14.70
N LYS A 368 -4.54 18.98 -14.83
CA LYS A 368 -3.70 18.11 -13.98
C LYS A 368 -2.23 18.04 -14.43
N GLY A 369 -1.92 18.49 -15.64
CA GLY A 369 -0.59 18.41 -16.25
C GLY A 369 -0.24 17.03 -16.81
N ILE A 370 -1.24 16.28 -17.29
CA ILE A 370 -1.07 14.94 -17.88
C ILE A 370 -1.07 15.05 -19.40
N LYS A 371 -0.05 14.46 -20.04
CA LYS A 371 0.03 14.40 -21.51
C LYS A 371 -1.12 13.56 -22.06
N ILE A 372 -1.82 14.09 -23.06
CA ILE A 372 -2.87 13.38 -23.79
C ILE A 372 -2.57 13.37 -25.28
N THR A 373 -2.47 12.17 -25.85
CA THR A 373 -2.27 11.93 -27.28
C THR A 373 -3.55 11.37 -27.87
N ASN A 374 -4.22 12.16 -28.71
CA ASN A 374 -5.43 11.73 -29.42
C ASN A 374 -5.08 10.97 -30.70
N ILE A 375 -5.66 9.79 -30.88
CA ILE A 375 -5.45 8.92 -32.04
C ILE A 375 -6.80 8.62 -32.69
N GLU A 376 -7.02 9.22 -33.86
CA GLU A 376 -8.26 9.08 -34.61
C GLU A 376 -8.20 7.99 -35.69
N TYR A 377 -7.14 7.18 -35.69
CA TYR A 377 -6.96 6.09 -36.64
C TYR A 377 -7.97 4.95 -36.38
N SER A 378 -8.44 4.32 -37.46
CA SER A 378 -9.20 3.07 -37.36
C SER A 378 -8.27 1.91 -37.01
N SER A 379 -8.81 0.79 -36.49
CA SER A 379 -8.04 -0.44 -36.24
C SER A 379 -7.29 -0.90 -37.50
N SER A 380 -7.92 -0.75 -38.67
CA SER A 380 -7.31 -1.06 -39.97
C SER A 380 -6.11 -0.18 -40.32
N VAL A 381 -6.15 1.11 -39.99
CA VAL A 381 -5.04 2.04 -40.23
C VAL A 381 -3.89 1.77 -39.27
N LEU A 382 -4.20 1.53 -37.98
CA LEU A 382 -3.19 1.16 -36.97
C LEU A 382 -2.42 -0.10 -37.39
N THR A 383 -3.13 -1.09 -37.93
CA THR A 383 -2.53 -2.35 -38.38
C THR A 383 -1.70 -2.17 -39.66
N LYS A 384 -2.19 -1.42 -40.65
CA LYS A 384 -1.49 -1.22 -41.94
C LYS A 384 -0.33 -0.22 -41.87
N SER A 385 -0.33 0.68 -40.90
CA SER A 385 0.66 1.76 -40.80
C SER A 385 1.05 2.01 -39.34
N PRO A 386 1.61 1.00 -38.64
CA PRO A 386 1.91 1.09 -37.20
C PRO A 386 2.90 2.22 -36.88
N HIS A 387 3.83 2.53 -37.80
CA HIS A 387 4.79 3.64 -37.66
C HIS A 387 4.12 4.99 -37.36
N LYS A 388 2.87 5.23 -37.81
CA LYS A 388 2.15 6.48 -37.50
C LYS A 388 1.78 6.59 -36.03
N LEU A 389 1.35 5.48 -35.43
CA LEU A 389 1.07 5.39 -33.99
C LEU A 389 2.38 5.50 -33.20
N LEU A 390 3.36 4.68 -33.56
CA LEU A 390 4.62 4.57 -32.82
C LEU A 390 5.40 5.89 -32.86
N TYR A 391 5.35 6.65 -33.95
CA TYR A 391 5.96 7.98 -34.02
C TYR A 391 5.37 8.94 -32.98
N LEU A 392 4.05 8.94 -32.77
CA LEU A 392 3.38 9.80 -31.78
C LEU A 392 3.72 9.40 -30.34
N LEU A 393 3.96 8.10 -30.12
CA LEU A 393 4.25 7.54 -28.79
C LEU A 393 5.76 7.37 -28.52
N LYS A 394 6.63 7.63 -29.50
CA LYS A 394 8.07 7.32 -29.44
C LYS A 394 8.75 7.90 -28.21
N GLN A 395 8.44 9.15 -27.88
CA GLN A 395 9.00 9.81 -26.71
C GLN A 395 8.53 9.14 -25.41
N ASP A 396 7.23 8.85 -25.29
CA ASP A 396 6.67 8.20 -24.10
C ASP A 396 7.26 6.79 -23.93
N ILE A 397 7.36 6.02 -25.01
CA ILE A 397 7.95 4.68 -25.04
C ILE A 397 9.40 4.71 -24.54
N TYR A 398 10.20 5.65 -25.03
CA TYR A 398 11.61 5.80 -24.65
C TYR A 398 11.78 6.27 -23.20
N GLU A 399 11.02 7.28 -22.77
CA GLU A 399 11.12 7.84 -21.41
C GLU A 399 10.62 6.87 -20.34
N PHE A 400 9.61 6.06 -20.65
CA PHE A 400 9.07 5.08 -19.70
C PHE A 400 9.97 3.87 -19.53
N GLY A 401 10.66 3.47 -20.59
CA GLY A 401 11.50 2.27 -20.61
C GLY A 401 10.73 1.00 -20.27
N ALA A 402 11.47 -0.06 -19.91
CA ALA A 402 10.93 -1.34 -19.51
C ALA A 402 11.64 -1.89 -18.28
N PHE A 403 11.06 -2.92 -17.66
CA PHE A 403 11.74 -3.67 -16.61
C PHE A 403 12.66 -4.71 -17.23
N ALA A 404 13.92 -4.77 -16.79
CA ALA A 404 14.85 -5.83 -17.19
C ALA A 404 15.76 -6.24 -16.02
N TYR A 405 15.91 -7.55 -15.85
CA TYR A 405 16.60 -8.20 -14.73
C TYR A 405 17.60 -9.24 -15.20
N ASP A 406 18.85 -9.15 -14.76
CA ASP A 406 19.91 -10.12 -15.04
C ASP A 406 19.83 -11.25 -14.00
N ILE A 407 19.50 -12.46 -14.47
CA ILE A 407 19.32 -13.65 -13.65
C ILE A 407 20.63 -14.06 -12.99
N SER A 408 21.75 -13.97 -13.72
CA SER A 408 23.06 -14.45 -13.26
C SER A 408 23.64 -13.56 -12.17
N ARG A 409 23.47 -12.24 -12.31
CA ARG A 409 23.97 -11.24 -11.37
C ARG A 409 23.02 -10.97 -10.22
N GLY A 410 21.77 -11.35 -10.37
CA GLY A 410 20.75 -11.13 -9.34
C GLY A 410 20.28 -9.67 -9.24
N ILE A 411 20.47 -8.84 -10.27
CA ILE A 411 20.20 -7.40 -10.26
C ILE A 411 19.27 -6.97 -11.39
N TYR A 412 18.42 -5.96 -11.14
CA TYR A 412 17.75 -5.25 -12.24
C TYR A 412 18.72 -4.25 -12.88
N PHE A 413 18.66 -4.11 -14.19
CA PHE A 413 19.44 -3.11 -14.94
C PHE A 413 18.55 -2.12 -15.69
N ALA A 414 17.24 -2.38 -15.80
CA ALA A 414 16.25 -1.42 -16.27
C ALA A 414 14.97 -1.48 -15.44
N LYS A 415 14.26 -0.35 -15.36
CA LYS A 415 12.99 -0.22 -14.62
C LYS A 415 12.02 0.60 -15.46
N GLN A 416 10.81 0.10 -15.64
CA GLN A 416 9.72 0.89 -16.21
C GLN A 416 9.32 2.01 -15.23
N THR A 417 9.41 3.26 -15.66
CA THR A 417 9.18 4.49 -14.87
C THR A 417 7.83 5.15 -15.16
N GLY A 418 7.10 4.67 -16.15
CA GLY A 418 5.78 5.16 -16.50
C GLY A 418 4.93 4.16 -17.26
N VAL A 419 3.69 4.52 -17.57
CA VAL A 419 2.72 3.66 -18.24
C VAL A 419 1.87 4.44 -19.24
N LEU A 420 1.53 3.80 -20.36
CA LEU A 420 0.50 4.29 -21.26
C LEU A 420 -0.87 3.91 -20.70
N ARG A 421 -1.72 4.91 -20.50
CA ARG A 421 -3.13 4.75 -20.14
C ARG A 421 -3.96 4.88 -21.41
N ILE A 422 -4.41 3.75 -21.96
CA ILE A 422 -5.17 3.70 -23.21
C ILE A 422 -6.67 3.84 -22.94
N SER A 423 -7.28 4.86 -23.54
CA SER A 423 -8.69 5.22 -23.35
C SER A 423 -9.50 4.95 -24.58
N ALA A 424 -10.46 4.03 -24.46
CA ALA A 424 -11.40 3.69 -25.52
C ALA A 424 -12.84 3.84 -25.05
N PHE A 425 -13.72 3.98 -26.03
CA PHE A 425 -15.16 3.88 -25.83
C PHE A 425 -15.66 2.62 -26.52
N ASP A 426 -16.31 1.73 -25.75
CA ASP A 426 -17.01 0.52 -26.25
C ASP A 426 -16.18 -0.29 -27.27
N SER A 427 -14.89 -0.52 -26.96
CA SER A 427 -13.97 -1.23 -27.85
C SER A 427 -12.88 -1.95 -27.07
N ILE A 428 -12.72 -3.25 -27.36
CA ILE A 428 -11.59 -4.07 -26.88
C ILE A 428 -10.51 -4.21 -27.96
N GLU A 429 -10.91 -4.27 -29.24
CA GLU A 429 -10.00 -4.45 -30.37
C GLU A 429 -8.95 -3.34 -30.46
N LYS A 430 -9.38 -2.08 -30.35
CA LYS A 430 -8.47 -0.94 -30.52
C LYS A 430 -7.43 -0.83 -29.39
N PRO A 431 -7.80 -0.89 -28.09
CA PRO A 431 -6.81 -0.96 -27.01
C PRO A 431 -5.82 -2.10 -27.22
N ASN A 432 -6.30 -3.32 -27.45
CA ASN A 432 -5.43 -4.49 -27.66
C ASN A 432 -4.48 -4.31 -28.84
N THR A 433 -4.94 -3.68 -29.93
CA THR A 433 -4.09 -3.38 -31.09
C THR A 433 -2.98 -2.40 -30.75
N VAL A 434 -3.29 -1.33 -30.00
CA VAL A 434 -2.29 -0.35 -29.54
C VAL A 434 -1.30 -1.04 -28.61
N GLU A 435 -1.79 -1.77 -27.61
CA GLU A 435 -0.94 -2.46 -26.63
C GLU A 435 0.02 -3.43 -27.31
N ARG A 436 -0.47 -4.23 -28.27
CA ARG A 436 0.35 -5.14 -29.08
C ARG A 436 1.46 -4.40 -29.83
N LEU A 437 1.12 -3.34 -30.55
CA LEU A 437 2.08 -2.60 -31.37
C LEU A 437 3.16 -1.94 -30.50
N VAL A 438 2.78 -1.33 -29.37
CA VAL A 438 3.72 -0.75 -28.42
C VAL A 438 4.61 -1.83 -27.80
N SER A 439 4.04 -2.95 -27.38
CA SER A 439 4.81 -4.02 -26.74
C SER A 439 5.88 -4.61 -27.66
N LYS A 440 5.57 -4.72 -28.97
CA LYS A 440 6.53 -5.11 -29.99
C LYS A 440 7.66 -4.09 -30.14
N GLU A 441 7.33 -2.80 -30.23
CA GLU A 441 8.33 -1.72 -30.32
C GLU A 441 9.27 -1.70 -29.10
N VAL A 442 8.72 -1.83 -27.89
CA VAL A 442 9.53 -1.85 -26.66
C VAL A 442 10.46 -3.06 -26.62
N LEU A 443 9.99 -4.23 -27.05
CA LEU A 443 10.82 -5.42 -27.18
C LEU A 443 11.97 -5.17 -28.17
N GLU A 444 11.67 -4.64 -29.36
CA GLU A 444 12.70 -4.32 -30.37
C GLU A 444 13.74 -3.32 -29.85
N LEU A 445 13.30 -2.24 -29.20
CA LEU A 445 14.20 -1.26 -28.59
C LEU A 445 15.09 -1.87 -27.51
N THR A 446 14.51 -2.66 -26.60
CA THR A 446 15.24 -3.21 -25.45
C THR A 446 16.22 -4.31 -25.87
N THR A 447 15.85 -5.14 -26.84
CA THR A 447 16.71 -6.21 -27.35
C THR A 447 17.88 -5.67 -28.17
N ASN A 448 17.70 -4.56 -28.87
CA ASN A 448 18.80 -3.85 -29.53
C ASN A 448 19.83 -3.26 -28.54
N GLU A 449 19.46 -3.02 -27.28
CA GLU A 449 20.37 -2.56 -26.23
C GLU A 449 21.01 -3.70 -25.43
N ILE A 450 20.48 -4.92 -25.53
CA ILE A 450 20.98 -6.11 -24.84
C ILE A 450 21.59 -7.04 -25.89
N ASP A 451 22.93 -7.05 -26.03
CA ASP A 451 23.72 -7.85 -26.99
C ASP A 451 23.48 -9.38 -26.94
N VAL A 452 22.58 -9.85 -26.10
CA VAL A 452 22.47 -11.23 -25.64
C VAL A 452 21.22 -11.93 -26.15
N PHE A 453 20.29 -11.21 -26.78
CA PHE A 453 19.06 -11.81 -27.30
C PHE A 453 18.56 -11.11 -28.55
N GLU A 454 18.41 -11.90 -29.61
CA GLU A 454 17.89 -11.46 -30.90
C GLU A 454 16.41 -11.84 -31.02
N LEU A 455 15.55 -10.88 -31.40
CA LEU A 455 14.15 -11.14 -31.68
C LEU A 455 14.01 -11.89 -33.01
N THR A 456 13.86 -13.21 -32.93
CA THR A 456 13.69 -14.05 -34.11
C THR A 456 12.26 -14.01 -34.65
N SER A 457 12.07 -14.37 -35.93
CA SER A 457 10.72 -14.45 -36.53
C SER A 457 9.79 -15.39 -35.74
N PRO A 458 10.22 -16.60 -35.29
CA PRO A 458 9.41 -17.45 -34.43
C PRO A 458 8.95 -16.76 -33.13
N PHE A 459 9.80 -15.92 -32.54
CA PHE A 459 9.44 -15.16 -31.34
C PHE A 459 8.35 -14.13 -31.63
N LEU A 460 8.48 -13.38 -32.72
CA LEU A 460 7.48 -12.39 -33.14
C LEU A 460 6.14 -13.05 -33.53
N ASP A 461 6.16 -14.23 -34.14
CA ASP A 461 4.96 -15.00 -34.45
C ASP A 461 4.26 -15.48 -33.17
N ALA A 462 5.03 -15.94 -32.17
CA ALA A 462 4.49 -16.30 -30.87
C ALA A 462 3.88 -15.09 -30.14
N HIS A 463 4.55 -13.94 -30.19
CA HIS A 463 4.04 -12.67 -29.67
C HIS A 463 2.68 -12.31 -30.29
N ASP A 464 2.60 -12.26 -31.62
CA ASP A 464 1.36 -11.87 -32.32
C ASP A 464 0.21 -12.87 -32.10
N LYS A 465 0.54 -14.16 -31.99
CA LYS A 465 -0.42 -15.21 -31.63
C LYS A 465 -0.98 -15.00 -30.22
N LEU A 466 -0.14 -14.76 -29.22
CA LEU A 466 -0.60 -14.52 -27.84
C LEU A 466 -1.48 -13.26 -27.75
N TRP A 467 -1.14 -12.18 -28.45
CA TRP A 467 -1.98 -10.98 -28.49
C TRP A 467 -3.33 -11.19 -29.19
N SER A 468 -3.38 -12.06 -30.19
CA SER A 468 -4.62 -12.45 -30.86
C SER A 468 -5.52 -13.28 -29.94
N GLU A 469 -4.93 -14.20 -29.18
CA GLU A 469 -5.65 -14.96 -28.15
C GLU A 469 -6.12 -14.06 -27.00
N ASN A 470 -5.30 -13.13 -26.54
CA ASN A 470 -5.65 -12.14 -25.52
C ASN A 470 -6.89 -11.34 -25.94
N TYR A 471 -6.87 -10.79 -27.16
CA TYR A 471 -8.02 -10.10 -27.75
C TYR A 471 -9.27 -10.97 -27.74
N TYR A 472 -9.17 -12.21 -28.23
CA TYR A 472 -10.31 -13.13 -28.28
C TYR A 472 -10.95 -13.33 -26.90
N TRP A 473 -10.15 -13.57 -25.85
CA TRP A 473 -10.67 -13.83 -24.51
C TRP A 473 -11.25 -12.58 -23.85
N LEU A 474 -10.60 -11.43 -23.99
CA LEU A 474 -11.11 -10.16 -23.47
C LEU A 474 -12.40 -9.73 -24.18
N ASP A 475 -12.43 -9.80 -25.52
CA ASP A 475 -13.61 -9.46 -26.32
C ASP A 475 -14.77 -10.41 -26.04
N ARG A 476 -14.51 -11.72 -25.92
CA ARG A 476 -15.52 -12.70 -25.54
C ARG A 476 -16.11 -12.40 -24.17
N THR A 477 -15.28 -12.02 -23.21
CA THR A 477 -15.71 -11.67 -21.84
C THR A 477 -16.60 -10.42 -21.86
N TYR A 478 -16.12 -9.38 -22.54
CA TYR A 478 -16.82 -8.12 -22.72
C TYR A 478 -18.16 -8.30 -23.44
N THR A 479 -18.15 -8.93 -24.62
CA THR A 479 -19.34 -9.18 -25.44
C THR A 479 -20.38 -10.02 -24.70
N LYS A 480 -19.95 -11.06 -23.95
CA LYS A 480 -20.87 -11.86 -23.11
C LYS A 480 -21.52 -11.00 -22.03
N HIS A 481 -20.74 -10.14 -21.39
CA HIS A 481 -21.22 -9.22 -20.36
C HIS A 481 -22.24 -8.25 -20.94
N THR A 482 -21.85 -7.48 -21.96
CA THR A 482 -22.69 -6.43 -22.58
C THR A 482 -24.01 -6.98 -23.11
N LYS A 483 -24.01 -8.21 -23.68
CA LYS A 483 -25.25 -8.87 -24.14
C LYS A 483 -26.19 -9.29 -23.01
N ASN A 484 -25.70 -9.46 -21.78
CA ASN A 484 -26.47 -9.95 -20.64
C ASN A 484 -26.17 -9.16 -19.36
N SER A 485 -26.01 -7.84 -19.45
CA SER A 485 -25.43 -7.02 -18.37
C SER A 485 -26.14 -7.25 -17.04
N GLY A 486 -27.47 -7.08 -17.00
CA GLY A 486 -28.27 -7.29 -15.80
C GLY A 486 -28.20 -8.71 -15.21
N LYS A 487 -27.84 -9.74 -15.99
CA LYS A 487 -27.54 -11.08 -15.44
C LYS A 487 -26.19 -11.10 -14.75
N TYR A 488 -25.15 -10.54 -15.37
CA TYR A 488 -23.82 -10.48 -14.79
C TYR A 488 -23.75 -9.55 -13.58
N THR A 489 -24.42 -8.40 -13.60
CA THR A 489 -24.54 -7.51 -12.42
C THR A 489 -25.08 -8.29 -11.22
N LYS A 490 -26.12 -9.11 -11.42
CA LYS A 490 -26.67 -9.99 -10.37
C LYS A 490 -25.67 -11.06 -9.91
N VAL A 491 -24.89 -11.65 -10.81
CA VAL A 491 -23.86 -12.65 -10.48
C VAL A 491 -22.70 -12.02 -9.71
N TYR A 492 -22.21 -10.85 -10.13
CA TYR A 492 -21.16 -10.13 -9.42
C TYR A 492 -21.64 -9.61 -8.07
N SER A 493 -22.90 -9.18 -7.96
CA SER A 493 -23.52 -8.84 -6.67
C SER A 493 -23.51 -10.03 -5.71
N LYS A 494 -23.77 -11.26 -6.20
CA LYS A 494 -23.62 -12.49 -5.40
C LYS A 494 -22.17 -12.74 -4.96
N LEU A 495 -21.20 -12.54 -5.87
CA LEU A 495 -19.78 -12.73 -5.60
C LEU A 495 -19.23 -11.71 -4.58
N PHE A 496 -19.36 -10.42 -4.88
CA PHE A 496 -18.82 -9.33 -4.07
C PHE A 496 -19.72 -8.98 -2.87
N GLY A 497 -20.99 -9.36 -2.88
CA GLY A 497 -21.91 -9.18 -1.75
C GLY A 497 -21.82 -10.29 -0.69
N SER A 498 -21.21 -11.43 -1.01
CA SER A 498 -21.05 -12.54 -0.08
C SER A 498 -20.27 -12.10 1.16
N ARG A 499 -20.84 -12.35 2.34
CA ARG A 499 -20.20 -12.14 3.64
C ARG A 499 -20.43 -13.36 4.51
N VAL A 500 -19.34 -13.96 4.95
CA VAL A 500 -19.30 -15.01 5.97
C VAL A 500 -18.47 -14.46 7.13
N ARG A 501 -18.67 -14.98 8.34
CA ARG A 501 -17.74 -14.79 9.46
C ARG A 501 -17.18 -16.14 9.86
N LEU A 502 -15.86 -16.25 9.99
CA LEU A 502 -15.29 -17.41 10.66
C LEU A 502 -15.32 -17.19 12.18
N TYR A 503 -15.98 -18.12 12.88
CA TYR A 503 -15.94 -18.22 14.33
C TYR A 503 -14.88 -19.27 14.68
N ASP A 504 -13.82 -18.82 15.31
CA ASP A 504 -12.91 -19.69 16.04
C ASP A 504 -13.29 -19.54 17.52
N PRO A 505 -13.92 -20.55 18.14
CA PRO A 505 -14.39 -20.48 19.51
C PRO A 505 -13.27 -20.13 20.48
N LEU A 506 -12.05 -20.60 20.25
CA LEU A 506 -10.93 -20.46 21.17
C LEU A 506 -10.18 -19.14 20.95
N HIS A 507 -10.17 -18.65 19.71
CA HIS A 507 -9.40 -17.46 19.35
C HIS A 507 -9.76 -16.21 20.17
N ILE A 508 -11.04 -15.97 20.47
CA ILE A 508 -11.45 -14.79 21.24
C ILE A 508 -10.79 -14.83 22.62
N TYR A 509 -10.83 -15.99 23.26
CA TYR A 509 -10.23 -16.22 24.57
C TYR A 509 -8.70 -16.16 24.49
N ILE A 510 -8.06 -16.85 23.54
CA ILE A 510 -6.61 -16.80 23.34
C ILE A 510 -6.13 -15.37 23.08
N SER A 511 -6.84 -14.59 22.25
CA SER A 511 -6.53 -13.19 21.99
C SER A 511 -6.70 -12.31 23.22
N GLN A 512 -7.76 -12.53 24.01
CA GLN A 512 -7.96 -11.82 25.28
C GLN A 512 -6.83 -12.13 26.27
N TYR A 513 -6.46 -13.41 26.41
CA TYR A 513 -5.35 -13.83 27.28
C TYR A 513 -4.00 -13.34 26.80
N LEU A 514 -3.69 -13.44 25.49
CA LEU A 514 -2.48 -12.84 24.93
C LEU A 514 -2.47 -11.32 25.12
N LYS A 515 -3.62 -10.64 25.07
CA LYS A 515 -3.67 -9.20 25.35
C LYS A 515 -3.34 -8.88 26.81
N GLN A 516 -3.79 -9.71 27.76
CA GLN A 516 -3.44 -9.59 29.18
C GLN A 516 -1.96 -9.88 29.43
N LEU A 517 -1.40 -10.88 28.73
CA LEU A 517 0.00 -11.27 28.83
C LEU A 517 0.94 -10.50 27.88
N ARG A 518 0.50 -9.34 27.37
CA ARG A 518 1.29 -8.53 26.42
C ARG A 518 2.72 -8.27 26.91
N SER A 519 2.89 -7.97 28.19
CA SER A 519 4.20 -7.74 28.82
C SER A 519 5.15 -8.94 28.76
N LYS A 520 4.67 -10.18 28.54
CA LYS A 520 5.52 -11.38 28.46
C LYS A 520 6.15 -11.59 27.08
N TYR A 521 5.58 -11.02 26.02
CA TYR A 521 6.08 -11.18 24.64
C TYR A 521 6.34 -9.85 23.92
N THR A 522 6.14 -8.72 24.60
CA THR A 522 6.57 -7.41 24.09
C THR A 522 7.59 -6.81 25.01
N PHE A 523 8.59 -6.14 24.44
CA PHE A 523 9.57 -5.37 25.18
C PHE A 523 9.80 -4.02 24.49
N GLU A 524 10.20 -3.02 25.25
CA GLU A 524 10.61 -1.73 24.71
C GLU A 524 12.06 -1.80 24.28
N LYS A 525 12.36 -1.26 23.11
CA LYS A 525 13.72 -1.12 22.57
C LYS A 525 13.89 0.32 22.11
N ASP A 526 15.04 0.91 22.39
CA ASP A 526 15.41 2.18 21.79
C ASP A 526 16.03 1.94 20.41
N ILE A 527 15.59 2.68 19.39
CA ILE A 527 16.25 2.77 18.09
C ILE A 527 16.77 4.18 17.87
N SER A 528 17.94 4.29 17.26
CA SER A 528 18.55 5.58 16.92
C SER A 528 18.15 6.02 15.51
N ILE A 529 17.75 7.28 15.35
CA ILE A 529 17.32 7.85 14.07
C ILE A 529 18.14 9.11 13.79
N PHE A 530 18.80 9.15 12.65
CA PHE A 530 19.35 10.38 12.08
C PHE A 530 18.34 10.95 11.10
N ALA A 531 17.93 12.21 11.27
CA ALA A 531 17.13 12.94 10.30
C ALA A 531 17.94 14.13 9.79
N GLY A 532 18.15 14.23 8.48
CA GLY A 532 18.86 15.34 7.86
C GLY A 532 18.03 15.99 6.77
N THR A 533 18.06 17.33 6.70
CA THR A 533 17.46 18.10 5.60
C THR A 533 18.47 19.02 4.93
N PHE A 534 18.39 19.17 3.60
CA PHE A 534 19.30 20.04 2.85
C PHE A 534 18.73 20.52 1.50
N ASN A 535 18.57 21.84 1.37
CA ASN A 535 18.37 22.47 0.07
C ASN A 535 19.68 22.51 -0.74
N ILE A 536 19.70 21.79 -1.85
CA ILE A 536 20.86 21.52 -2.71
C ILE A 536 21.08 22.62 -3.77
N SER A 537 20.12 23.52 -3.96
CA SER A 537 20.18 24.64 -4.93
C SER A 537 20.44 24.19 -6.37
N GLY A 538 19.92 23.03 -6.76
CA GLY A 538 19.97 22.48 -8.12
C GLY A 538 21.32 21.91 -8.55
N LYS A 539 22.29 21.78 -7.64
CA LYS A 539 23.65 21.34 -7.97
C LYS A 539 23.88 19.86 -7.63
N ILE A 540 24.57 19.14 -8.50
CA ILE A 540 25.13 17.82 -8.14
C ILE A 540 26.48 18.05 -7.46
N PRO A 541 26.62 17.81 -6.14
CA PRO A 541 27.84 18.17 -5.44
C PRO A 541 28.98 17.22 -5.79
N LYS A 542 30.12 17.80 -6.19
CA LYS A 542 31.42 17.11 -6.19
C LYS A 542 31.97 16.95 -4.78
N ASP A 543 31.59 17.87 -3.89
CA ASP A 543 32.08 17.93 -2.52
C ASP A 543 31.57 16.76 -1.67
N ASP A 544 32.31 16.49 -0.60
CA ASP A 544 31.98 15.49 0.39
C ASP A 544 30.85 16.00 1.31
N ILE A 545 29.97 15.07 1.69
CA ILE A 545 28.85 15.30 2.62
C ILE A 545 29.02 14.45 3.90
N LYS A 546 30.17 13.78 4.04
CA LYS A 546 30.48 12.87 5.14
C LYS A 546 30.30 13.51 6.51
N ASP A 547 30.71 14.76 6.69
CA ASP A 547 30.61 15.46 7.99
C ASP A 547 29.18 15.80 8.39
N TRP A 548 28.24 15.85 7.42
CA TRP A 548 26.81 15.96 7.70
C TRP A 548 26.19 14.60 8.02
N ILE A 549 26.52 13.55 7.25
CA ILE A 549 25.97 12.21 7.44
C ILE A 549 26.54 11.51 8.68
N PHE A 550 27.77 11.84 9.08
CA PHE A 550 28.42 11.35 10.29
C PHE A 550 28.89 12.55 11.13
N PRO A 551 27.96 13.25 11.81
CA PRO A 551 28.34 14.32 12.71
C PRO A 551 29.29 13.79 13.78
N LYS A 552 30.06 14.69 14.42
CA LYS A 552 31.10 14.29 15.39
C LYS A 552 30.55 13.42 16.53
N SER A 553 29.30 13.64 16.93
CA SER A 553 28.55 12.86 17.92
C SER A 553 28.18 11.43 17.49
N MET A 554 28.30 11.11 16.20
CA MET A 554 28.06 9.78 15.61
C MET A 554 29.29 9.26 14.85
N SER A 555 30.46 9.84 15.09
CA SER A 555 31.67 9.57 14.31
C SER A 555 32.27 8.19 14.61
N LYS A 556 31.98 7.61 15.79
CA LYS A 556 32.36 6.24 16.12
C LYS A 556 31.35 5.26 15.54
N GLU A 557 31.82 4.11 15.07
CA GLU A 557 30.96 3.11 14.39
C GLU A 557 29.82 2.58 15.25
N ASP A 558 30.04 2.49 16.58
CA ASP A 558 29.02 2.01 17.52
C ASP A 558 27.92 3.07 17.76
N GLU A 559 28.11 4.30 17.27
CA GLU A 559 27.20 5.44 17.42
C GLU A 559 26.38 5.72 16.14
N MET A 560 26.54 4.91 15.07
CA MET A 560 25.76 5.08 13.82
C MET A 560 24.27 4.75 14.01
N ALA A 561 23.40 5.56 13.40
CA ALA A 561 21.94 5.45 13.56
C ALA A 561 21.39 4.13 13.00
N ASP A 562 20.34 3.57 13.58
CA ASP A 562 19.66 2.40 13.02
C ASP A 562 18.82 2.76 11.79
N LEU A 563 18.32 3.99 11.74
CA LEU A 563 17.59 4.57 10.62
C LEU A 563 18.17 5.94 10.24
N TYR A 564 18.56 6.09 8.98
CA TYR A 564 18.90 7.38 8.36
C TYR A 564 17.75 7.85 7.50
N VAL A 565 17.28 9.06 7.76
CA VAL A 565 16.22 9.75 7.02
C VAL A 565 16.82 11.01 6.42
N ILE A 566 16.86 11.09 5.09
CA ILE A 566 17.45 12.22 4.36
C ILE A 566 16.37 12.88 3.50
N GLY A 567 16.06 14.13 3.82
CA GLY A 567 15.21 15.02 3.02
C GLY A 567 16.08 15.99 2.23
N LEU A 568 15.84 16.12 0.94
CA LEU A 568 16.57 17.06 0.09
C LEU A 568 15.58 17.92 -0.68
N GLU A 569 15.91 19.19 -0.82
CA GLU A 569 15.16 20.17 -1.61
C GLU A 569 16.00 20.70 -2.76
N GLU A 570 15.34 21.12 -3.84
CA GLU A 570 15.99 21.61 -5.07
C GLU A 570 17.11 20.67 -5.55
N VAL A 571 16.89 19.34 -5.55
CA VAL A 571 17.88 18.39 -6.11
C VAL A 571 18.09 18.55 -7.62
N VAL A 572 17.20 19.28 -8.28
CA VAL A 572 17.26 19.72 -9.68
C VAL A 572 17.14 21.23 -9.74
N GLU A 573 17.77 21.85 -10.73
CA GLU A 573 17.60 23.26 -11.02
C GLU A 573 16.13 23.55 -11.33
N LEU A 574 15.58 24.63 -10.75
CA LEU A 574 14.19 25.05 -10.91
C LEU A 574 13.92 25.64 -12.31
N THR A 575 14.07 24.81 -13.34
CA THR A 575 13.70 25.13 -14.73
C THR A 575 12.23 24.74 -14.98
N PRO A 576 11.53 25.38 -15.92
CA PRO A 576 10.15 25.02 -16.26
C PRO A 576 9.95 23.53 -16.59
N GLY A 577 10.96 22.87 -17.19
CA GLY A 577 10.92 21.43 -17.46
C GLY A 577 10.89 20.58 -16.18
N HIS A 578 11.77 20.86 -15.22
CA HIS A 578 11.81 20.16 -13.94
C HIS A 578 10.61 20.48 -13.03
N MET A 579 9.91 21.59 -13.26
CA MET A 579 8.65 21.90 -12.57
C MET A 579 7.46 21.05 -13.05
N LEU A 580 7.56 20.46 -14.24
CA LEU A 580 6.52 19.64 -14.86
C LEU A 580 6.83 18.14 -14.75
N ALA A 581 8.10 17.74 -14.83
CA ALA A 581 8.54 16.34 -14.77
C ALA A 581 9.64 16.14 -13.72
N THR A 582 9.59 14.98 -13.05
CA THR A 582 10.60 14.56 -12.06
C THR A 582 11.71 13.79 -12.76
N ASP A 583 12.97 14.25 -12.66
CA ASP A 583 14.13 13.50 -13.19
C ASP A 583 14.45 12.28 -12.28
N PRO A 584 14.29 11.04 -12.77
CA PRO A 584 14.54 9.84 -11.98
C PRO A 584 16.03 9.57 -11.71
N TYR A 585 16.96 10.11 -12.52
CA TYR A 585 18.40 9.89 -12.37
C TYR A 585 18.95 10.55 -11.11
N VAL A 586 18.41 11.71 -10.76
CA VAL A 586 18.83 12.46 -9.56
C VAL A 586 18.55 11.67 -8.28
N ARG A 587 17.38 11.04 -8.17
CA ARG A 587 17.10 10.12 -7.06
C ARG A 587 18.12 8.99 -7.00
N GLN A 588 18.38 8.31 -8.12
CA GLN A 588 19.33 7.18 -8.14
C GLN A 588 20.74 7.61 -7.77
N PHE A 589 21.18 8.79 -8.21
CA PHE A 589 22.47 9.36 -7.84
C PHE A 589 22.57 9.53 -6.32
N TRP A 590 21.59 10.19 -5.69
CA TRP A 590 21.59 10.42 -4.25
C TRP A 590 21.46 9.13 -3.44
N GLU A 591 20.59 8.20 -3.88
CA GLU A 591 20.48 6.87 -3.30
C GLU A 591 21.84 6.16 -3.27
N LYS A 592 22.52 6.11 -4.41
CA LYS A 592 23.83 5.47 -4.55
C LYS A 592 24.89 6.19 -3.72
N LYS A 593 24.94 7.53 -3.74
CA LYS A 593 25.93 8.33 -3.01
C LYS A 593 25.82 8.10 -1.50
N ILE A 594 24.61 8.19 -0.93
CA ILE A 594 24.38 7.99 0.50
C ILE A 594 24.59 6.52 0.89
N LEU A 595 24.07 5.56 0.13
CA LEU A 595 24.22 4.14 0.44
C LEU A 595 25.70 3.71 0.40
N THR A 596 26.47 4.21 -0.56
CA THR A 596 27.93 3.93 -0.66
C THR A 596 28.66 4.52 0.54
N LEU A 597 28.27 5.71 0.99
CA LEU A 597 28.85 6.37 2.15
C LEU A 597 28.54 5.61 3.46
N LEU A 598 27.29 5.18 3.65
CA LEU A 598 26.84 4.37 4.80
C LEU A 598 27.52 3.00 4.83
N ASN A 599 27.71 2.36 3.68
CA ASN A 599 28.33 1.03 3.54
C ASN A 599 29.83 1.07 3.21
N GLY A 600 30.49 2.21 3.45
CA GLY A 600 31.90 2.39 3.15
C GLY A 600 32.83 1.36 3.82
N PRO A 601 34.09 1.25 3.36
CA PRO A 601 35.05 0.31 3.93
C PRO A 601 35.26 0.58 5.43
N GLY A 602 35.37 -0.49 6.22
CA GLY A 602 35.52 -0.44 7.68
C GLY A 602 34.22 -0.60 8.47
N ARG A 603 33.07 -0.21 7.91
CA ARG A 603 31.79 -0.17 8.63
C ARG A 603 31.27 -1.56 9.03
N LYS A 604 31.02 -1.76 10.33
CA LYS A 604 30.40 -2.98 10.89
C LYS A 604 28.92 -3.12 10.55
N LYS A 605 28.12 -2.06 10.72
CA LYS A 605 26.70 -2.06 10.34
C LYS A 605 26.57 -2.00 8.82
N LYS A 606 25.63 -2.78 8.26
CA LYS A 606 25.27 -2.74 6.85
C LYS A 606 23.89 -2.11 6.70
N TYR A 607 23.79 -1.17 5.78
CA TYR A 607 22.56 -0.44 5.50
C TYR A 607 21.98 -0.88 4.18
N ILE A 608 20.66 -0.90 4.13
CA ILE A 608 19.90 -1.11 2.91
C ILE A 608 18.96 0.08 2.70
N ARG A 609 18.60 0.32 1.44
CA ARG A 609 17.58 1.32 1.10
C ARG A 609 16.21 0.79 1.53
N LEU A 610 15.65 1.38 2.57
CA LEU A 610 14.31 1.03 3.05
C LEU A 610 13.24 1.58 2.09
N TRP A 611 13.33 2.86 1.72
CA TRP A 611 12.37 3.51 0.83
C TRP A 611 12.89 4.83 0.25
N SER A 612 12.38 5.24 -0.91
CA SER A 612 12.79 6.48 -1.57
C SER A 612 11.81 6.98 -2.63
N THR A 613 11.42 8.26 -2.56
CA THR A 613 10.50 8.91 -3.52
C THR A 613 10.82 10.37 -3.70
N GLN A 614 10.47 10.90 -4.87
CA GLN A 614 10.74 12.26 -5.29
C GLN A 614 9.47 12.95 -5.80
N LEU A 615 9.34 14.24 -5.51
CA LEU A 615 8.35 15.16 -6.08
C LEU A 615 9.08 16.38 -6.64
N GLY A 616 9.27 16.44 -7.96
CA GLY A 616 10.04 17.52 -8.59
C GLY A 616 11.45 17.62 -8.00
N GLY A 617 11.76 18.72 -7.33
CA GLY A 617 13.04 18.93 -6.62
C GLY A 617 13.09 18.44 -5.18
N ILE A 618 12.02 17.82 -4.66
CA ILE A 618 11.92 17.35 -3.28
C ILE A 618 12.16 15.84 -3.26
N LEU A 619 13.10 15.36 -2.44
CA LEU A 619 13.51 13.95 -2.40
C LEU A 619 13.58 13.46 -0.95
N LEU A 620 12.93 12.32 -0.67
CA LEU A 620 13.00 11.64 0.63
C LEU A 620 13.68 10.29 0.46
N LEU A 621 14.70 10.01 1.27
CA LEU A 621 15.47 8.77 1.27
C LEU A 621 15.51 8.18 2.69
N LEU A 622 15.17 6.91 2.85
CA LEU A 622 15.28 6.17 4.11
C LEU A 622 16.25 5.00 3.93
N PHE A 623 17.24 4.90 4.81
CA PHE A 623 18.20 3.80 4.88
C PHE A 623 18.17 3.19 6.28
N MET A 624 18.02 1.87 6.35
CA MET A 624 17.93 1.17 7.63
C MET A 624 19.05 0.13 7.74
N ASN A 625 19.54 -0.06 8.96
CA ASN A 625 20.41 -1.18 9.29
C ASN A 625 19.71 -2.51 8.94
N GLU A 626 20.40 -3.38 8.19
CA GLU A 626 19.88 -4.65 7.69
C GLU A 626 19.29 -5.54 8.80
N THR A 627 19.86 -5.50 10.01
CA THR A 627 19.39 -6.28 11.18
C THR A 627 18.03 -5.80 11.73
N GLU A 628 17.59 -4.60 11.37
CA GLU A 628 16.32 -4.02 11.78
C GLU A 628 15.23 -4.13 10.72
N TYR A 629 15.59 -4.40 9.45
CA TYR A 629 14.67 -4.43 8.31
C TYR A 629 13.48 -5.36 8.49
N SER A 630 13.71 -6.57 9.03
CA SER A 630 12.65 -7.58 9.24
C SER A 630 11.54 -7.14 10.20
N LYS A 631 11.77 -6.07 10.97
CA LYS A 631 10.79 -5.49 11.89
C LYS A 631 9.91 -4.45 11.22
N VAL A 632 10.27 -3.93 10.04
CA VAL A 632 9.47 -2.94 9.32
C VAL A 632 8.41 -3.62 8.45
N LYS A 633 7.17 -3.17 8.58
CA LYS A 633 5.99 -3.67 7.85
C LYS A 633 5.15 -2.50 7.34
N HIS A 634 4.30 -2.75 6.35
CA HIS A 634 3.32 -1.78 5.81
C HIS A 634 3.96 -0.45 5.39
N ILE A 635 5.03 -0.51 4.60
CA ILE A 635 5.65 0.70 4.07
C ILE A 635 4.86 1.23 2.88
N GLU A 636 4.45 2.48 2.95
CA GLU A 636 3.68 3.15 1.91
C GLU A 636 4.00 4.64 1.89
N GLY A 637 3.86 5.31 0.76
CA GLY A 637 4.16 6.72 0.65
C GLY A 637 3.16 7.47 -0.20
N ASP A 638 3.15 8.78 -0.03
CA ASP A 638 2.26 9.70 -0.73
C ASP A 638 2.98 11.03 -0.95
N VAL A 639 2.54 11.80 -1.94
CA VAL A 639 3.15 13.07 -2.33
C VAL A 639 2.09 14.15 -2.50
N LYS A 640 2.40 15.40 -2.18
CA LYS A 640 1.47 16.51 -2.39
C LYS A 640 2.17 17.74 -2.95
N LYS A 641 1.77 18.16 -4.15
CA LYS A 641 2.14 19.45 -4.76
C LYS A 641 1.41 20.60 -4.07
N THR A 642 2.11 21.71 -3.86
CA THR A 642 1.54 23.00 -3.40
C THR A 642 1.95 24.17 -4.30
N GLY A 643 2.98 24.00 -5.13
CA GLY A 643 3.46 25.04 -6.05
C GLY A 643 2.37 25.48 -7.05
N PHE A 644 2.20 26.78 -7.24
CA PHE A 644 1.15 27.36 -8.10
C PHE A 644 -0.25 26.76 -7.83
N GLY A 645 -0.62 26.59 -6.55
CA GLY A 645 -1.92 26.02 -6.18
C GLY A 645 -2.04 24.50 -6.41
N GLY A 646 -0.92 23.80 -6.59
CA GLY A 646 -0.85 22.36 -6.84
C GLY A 646 -0.46 21.97 -8.27
N MET A 647 -0.31 22.94 -9.18
CA MET A 647 0.06 22.72 -10.58
C MET A 647 1.54 22.39 -10.76
N ALA A 648 2.43 22.96 -9.95
CA ALA A 648 3.88 22.80 -10.08
C ALA A 648 4.47 21.86 -9.01
N SER A 649 5.45 21.05 -9.38
CA SER A 649 6.15 20.13 -8.48
C SER A 649 7.29 20.77 -7.68
N ASN A 650 7.53 22.07 -7.82
CA ASN A 650 8.64 22.79 -7.18
C ASN A 650 8.44 23.06 -5.69
N LYS A 651 7.21 22.90 -5.19
CA LYS A 651 6.80 23.07 -3.79
C LYS A 651 5.79 22.00 -3.42
N GLY A 652 5.85 21.51 -2.19
CA GLY A 652 5.04 20.39 -1.75
C GLY A 652 5.69 19.54 -0.68
N ALA A 653 5.29 18.28 -0.62
CA ALA A 653 5.82 17.29 0.32
C ALA A 653 5.92 15.90 -0.28
N VAL A 654 6.89 15.13 0.21
CA VAL A 654 6.97 13.67 0.06
C VAL A 654 6.85 13.08 1.46
N ALA A 655 5.96 12.10 1.63
CA ALA A 655 5.68 11.46 2.91
C ALA A 655 5.78 9.94 2.80
N VAL A 656 6.25 9.28 3.85
CA VAL A 656 6.25 7.82 4.00
C VAL A 656 5.66 7.44 5.35
N SER A 657 4.82 6.42 5.35
CA SER A 657 4.31 5.71 6.52
C SER A 657 4.92 4.32 6.57
N PHE A 658 5.31 3.87 7.75
CA PHE A 658 5.70 2.48 7.97
C PHE A 658 5.46 2.08 9.43
N LYS A 659 5.36 0.79 9.68
CA LYS A 659 5.24 0.24 11.02
C LYS A 659 6.51 -0.50 11.39
N TYR A 660 7.21 -0.04 12.43
CA TYR A 660 8.29 -0.79 13.05
C TYR A 660 7.71 -1.65 14.18
N SER A 661 7.59 -2.94 13.95
CA SER A 661 6.95 -3.91 14.86
C SER A 661 5.53 -3.49 15.26
N ALA A 662 5.36 -2.81 16.41
CA ALA A 662 4.09 -2.32 16.90
C ALA A 662 3.92 -0.79 16.75
N THR A 663 5.00 -0.03 16.54
CA THR A 663 5.03 1.44 16.51
C THR A 663 4.94 1.96 15.07
N ARG A 664 4.05 2.92 14.82
CA ARG A 664 3.84 3.55 13.50
C ARG A 664 4.65 4.83 13.38
N PHE A 665 5.42 4.94 12.30
CA PHE A 665 6.20 6.11 11.94
C PHE A 665 5.61 6.79 10.71
N CYS A 666 5.65 8.12 10.70
CA CYS A 666 5.44 8.93 9.50
C CYS A 666 6.59 9.92 9.35
N VAL A 667 7.22 9.94 8.18
CA VAL A 667 8.32 10.85 7.91
C VAL A 667 8.03 11.66 6.67
N LEU A 668 8.25 12.97 6.74
CA LEU A 668 7.96 13.90 5.66
C LEU A 668 9.14 14.84 5.41
N VAL A 669 9.39 15.12 4.13
CA VAL A 669 10.20 16.25 3.68
C VAL A 669 9.28 17.24 2.94
N SER A 670 9.48 18.53 3.09
CA SER A 670 8.67 19.54 2.40
C SER A 670 9.47 20.75 1.95
N HIS A 671 9.05 21.33 0.82
CA HIS A 671 9.55 22.62 0.36
C HIS A 671 8.35 23.56 0.23
N LEU A 672 8.23 24.52 1.15
CA LEU A 672 7.06 25.43 1.22
C LEU A 672 7.33 26.76 0.50
N ALA A 673 6.26 27.54 0.27
CA ALA A 673 6.32 28.80 -0.46
C ALA A 673 7.44 29.76 0.03
N ALA A 674 8.28 30.21 -0.91
CA ALA A 674 9.36 31.15 -0.66
C ALA A 674 8.86 32.60 -0.60
N GLY A 675 9.64 33.50 0.02
CA GLY A 675 9.38 34.95 0.08
C GLY A 675 9.10 35.44 1.51
N LEU A 676 9.54 36.66 1.84
CA LEU A 676 9.41 37.21 3.19
C LEU A 676 7.94 37.34 3.62
N GLU A 677 7.11 37.92 2.78
CA GLU A 677 5.69 38.23 3.05
C GLU A 677 4.75 37.02 2.95
N ASN A 678 5.21 35.88 2.44
CA ASN A 678 4.36 34.74 2.07
C ASN A 678 4.02 33.80 3.25
N VAL A 679 3.84 34.34 4.45
CA VAL A 679 3.55 33.56 5.68
C VAL A 679 2.23 32.79 5.54
N GLU A 680 1.17 33.46 5.10
CA GLU A 680 -0.14 32.85 4.84
C GLU A 680 -0.07 31.74 3.79
N GLN A 681 0.76 31.91 2.75
CA GLN A 681 0.93 30.89 1.73
C GLN A 681 1.63 29.65 2.28
N ARG A 682 2.68 29.80 3.11
CA ARG A 682 3.33 28.66 3.80
C ARG A 682 2.37 27.93 4.73
N HIS A 683 1.55 28.67 5.45
CA HIS A 683 0.50 28.11 6.29
C HIS A 683 -0.53 27.31 5.48
N ASN A 684 -0.96 27.83 4.33
CA ASN A 684 -1.86 27.12 3.41
C ASN A 684 -1.21 25.88 2.77
N ASP A 685 0.09 25.94 2.45
CA ASP A 685 0.85 24.77 2.00
C ASP A 685 0.83 23.67 3.08
N TYR A 686 1.17 24.03 4.34
CA TYR A 686 1.10 23.13 5.49
C TYR A 686 -0.31 22.49 5.63
N LYS A 687 -1.37 23.31 5.65
CA LYS A 687 -2.76 22.83 5.74
C LYS A 687 -3.10 21.86 4.60
N THR A 688 -2.68 22.19 3.38
CA THR A 688 -2.90 21.38 2.20
C THR A 688 -2.20 20.03 2.30
N ILE A 689 -0.94 20.01 2.72
CA ILE A 689 -0.16 18.77 2.92
C ILE A 689 -0.78 17.92 4.02
N ALA A 690 -1.02 18.48 5.22
CA ALA A 690 -1.60 17.78 6.36
C ALA A 690 -2.98 17.17 6.05
N LYS A 691 -3.78 17.87 5.23
CA LYS A 691 -5.11 17.41 4.82
C LYS A 691 -5.07 16.43 3.65
N SER A 692 -4.11 16.52 2.73
CA SER A 692 -4.17 15.73 1.48
C SER A 692 -3.37 14.44 1.55
N ILE A 693 -2.26 14.41 2.29
CA ILE A 693 -1.46 13.19 2.44
C ILE A 693 -2.30 12.12 3.15
N ARG A 694 -2.52 11.00 2.47
CA ARG A 694 -3.31 9.87 2.95
C ARG A 694 -2.65 8.55 2.58
N PHE A 695 -2.65 7.66 3.54
CA PHE A 695 -2.14 6.30 3.39
C PHE A 695 -3.31 5.30 3.35
N SER A 696 -3.01 4.02 3.17
CA SER A 696 -3.99 2.95 3.10
C SER A 696 -4.99 3.00 4.26
N LYS A 697 -6.23 2.56 3.99
CA LYS A 697 -7.35 2.56 4.95
C LYS A 697 -7.67 3.94 5.55
N GLY A 698 -7.25 5.03 4.91
CA GLY A 698 -7.55 6.39 5.32
C GLY A 698 -6.67 6.90 6.47
N LEU A 699 -5.55 6.22 6.74
CA LEU A 699 -4.57 6.64 7.76
C LEU A 699 -3.98 8.02 7.38
N ARG A 700 -3.92 8.94 8.34
CA ARG A 700 -3.42 10.31 8.16
C ARG A 700 -2.09 10.48 8.89
N ILE A 701 -1.34 11.53 8.56
CA ILE A 701 -0.07 11.87 9.24
C ILE A 701 -0.22 11.84 10.77
N LYS A 702 -1.24 12.49 11.32
CA LYS A 702 -1.48 12.59 12.78
C LYS A 702 -1.87 11.28 13.49
N ASP A 703 -2.15 10.21 12.75
CA ASP A 703 -2.59 8.92 13.30
C ASP A 703 -1.39 7.96 13.58
N HIS A 704 -0.16 8.49 13.53
CA HIS A 704 1.09 7.76 13.81
C HIS A 704 1.61 8.07 15.21
N ASP A 705 2.39 7.14 15.76
CA ASP A 705 2.98 7.26 17.09
C ASP A 705 4.22 8.18 17.07
N ALA A 706 4.98 8.15 15.97
CA ALA A 706 6.18 8.96 15.74
C ALA A 706 6.07 9.70 14.40
N ILE A 707 6.23 11.02 14.41
CA ILE A 707 6.20 11.85 13.21
C ILE A 707 7.45 12.73 13.16
N ILE A 708 8.20 12.68 12.06
CA ILE A 708 9.30 13.61 11.78
C ILE A 708 8.93 14.38 10.51
N TRP A 709 8.81 15.70 10.61
CA TRP A 709 8.52 16.58 9.49
C TRP A 709 9.64 17.58 9.33
N MET A 710 10.41 17.43 8.25
CA MET A 710 11.57 18.26 7.97
C MET A 710 11.46 18.96 6.62
N GLY A 711 12.32 19.95 6.38
CA GLY A 711 12.50 20.51 5.05
C GLY A 711 12.93 21.96 5.02
N ASP A 712 12.97 22.52 3.80
CA ASP A 712 12.96 23.97 3.59
C ASP A 712 11.53 24.52 3.71
N PHE A 713 11.17 24.89 4.94
CA PHE A 713 9.88 25.49 5.22
C PHE A 713 9.80 26.97 4.83
N ASN A 714 10.91 27.58 4.41
CA ASN A 714 10.99 28.93 3.87
C ASN A 714 10.48 30.06 4.80
N TYR A 715 10.25 29.79 6.09
CA TYR A 715 9.96 30.82 7.08
C TYR A 715 11.20 31.70 7.30
N ARG A 716 10.96 32.98 7.64
CA ARG A 716 11.97 34.04 7.66
C ARG A 716 12.03 34.74 9.01
N ILE A 717 13.03 35.59 9.19
CA ILE A 717 13.17 36.45 10.37
C ILE A 717 12.60 37.83 10.06
N LEU A 718 11.65 38.29 10.86
CA LEU A 718 10.99 39.60 10.74
C LEU A 718 11.83 40.71 11.41
N MET A 719 12.96 41.06 10.79
CA MET A 719 13.89 42.08 11.28
C MET A 719 14.71 42.67 10.11
N SER A 720 15.27 43.87 10.28
CA SER A 720 16.13 44.50 9.27
C SER A 720 17.36 43.64 8.97
N ASN A 721 17.91 43.72 7.75
CA ASN A 721 19.09 42.92 7.38
C ASN A 721 20.30 43.30 8.25
N GLU A 722 20.47 44.59 8.51
CA GLU A 722 21.53 45.14 9.34
C GLU A 722 21.48 44.60 10.77
N ASP A 723 20.30 44.57 11.39
CA ASP A 723 20.15 44.06 12.76
C ASP A 723 20.32 42.54 12.80
N VAL A 724 19.80 41.81 11.80
CA VAL A 724 19.98 40.36 11.71
C VAL A 724 21.46 40.01 11.63
N ARG A 725 22.20 40.63 10.70
CA ARG A 725 23.64 40.39 10.55
C ARG A 725 24.42 40.76 11.82
N ARG A 726 24.08 41.88 12.46
CA ARG A 726 24.70 42.29 13.73
C ARG A 726 24.50 41.23 14.83
N LYS A 727 23.26 40.73 14.97
CA LYS A 727 22.90 39.71 15.96
C LYS A 727 23.50 38.33 15.67
N ILE A 728 23.71 37.99 14.40
CA ILE A 728 24.44 36.77 14.04
C ILE A 728 25.90 36.87 14.50
N VAL A 729 26.56 38.01 14.26
CA VAL A 729 27.94 38.25 14.68
C VAL A 729 28.08 38.21 16.21
N SER A 730 27.13 38.78 16.95
CA SER A 730 27.10 38.71 18.42
C SER A 730 26.55 37.38 18.97
N LYS A 731 26.15 36.43 18.12
CA LYS A 731 25.56 35.13 18.48
C LYS A 731 24.28 35.25 19.33
N GLU A 732 23.52 36.32 19.15
CA GLU A 732 22.25 36.58 19.83
C GLU A 732 21.08 35.82 19.15
N TYR A 733 21.22 34.50 18.99
CA TYR A 733 20.23 33.69 18.26
C TYR A 733 18.85 33.66 18.91
N ALA A 734 18.76 33.70 20.24
CA ALA A 734 17.47 33.77 20.94
C ALA A 734 16.66 35.01 20.54
N SER A 735 17.31 36.17 20.44
CA SER A 735 16.66 37.42 20.03
C SER A 735 16.22 37.41 18.57
N LEU A 736 16.96 36.73 17.70
CA LEU A 736 16.54 36.48 16.32
C LEU A 736 15.32 35.55 16.26
N PHE A 737 15.31 34.48 17.07
CA PHE A 737 14.28 33.46 17.11
C PHE A 737 12.91 33.99 17.60
N GLU A 738 12.90 35.00 18.47
CA GLU A 738 11.67 35.74 18.83
C GLU A 738 10.97 36.38 17.62
N LYS A 739 11.74 36.70 16.57
CA LYS A 739 11.25 37.29 15.32
C LYS A 739 11.11 36.26 14.20
N ASP A 740 11.29 34.97 14.50
CA ASP A 740 11.13 33.91 13.53
C ASP A 740 9.65 33.64 13.22
N GLN A 741 9.31 33.60 11.94
CA GLN A 741 7.94 33.41 11.50
C GLN A 741 7.40 32.01 11.82
N LEU A 742 8.20 30.95 11.75
CA LEU A 742 7.70 29.59 12.06
C LEU A 742 7.38 29.49 13.55
N ASN A 743 8.27 29.97 14.41
CA ASN A 743 8.07 30.01 15.84
C ASN A 743 6.76 30.74 16.19
N GLN A 744 6.54 31.93 15.61
CA GLN A 744 5.29 32.69 15.81
C GLN A 744 4.05 31.91 15.33
N GLN A 745 4.14 31.23 14.19
CA GLN A 745 3.04 30.43 13.63
C GLN A 745 2.71 29.18 14.46
N MET A 746 3.73 28.53 15.04
CA MET A 746 3.57 27.40 15.93
C MET A 746 2.99 27.82 17.29
N ILE A 747 3.48 28.93 17.87
CA ILE A 747 2.95 29.51 19.12
C ILE A 747 1.48 29.92 18.95
N ALA A 748 1.12 30.49 17.80
CA ALA A 748 -0.28 30.83 17.50
C ALA A 748 -1.17 29.60 17.27
N GLY A 749 -0.58 28.40 17.12
CA GLY A 749 -1.31 27.16 16.82
C GLY A 749 -1.83 27.08 15.38
N GLU A 750 -1.38 27.95 14.50
CA GLU A 750 -1.82 28.01 13.10
C GLU A 750 -1.14 26.93 12.26
N SER A 751 0.18 26.82 12.37
CA SER A 751 0.98 25.86 11.60
C SER A 751 1.65 24.84 12.52
N PHE A 752 1.69 23.57 12.10
CA PHE A 752 2.32 22.47 12.85
C PHE A 752 1.88 22.33 14.33
N PRO A 753 0.57 22.27 14.63
CA PRO A 753 0.10 22.08 15.99
C PRO A 753 0.57 20.74 16.56
N TYR A 754 1.00 20.76 17.82
CA TYR A 754 1.54 19.61 18.56
C TYR A 754 2.88 19.08 18.05
N PHE A 755 3.57 19.83 17.19
CA PHE A 755 4.95 19.54 16.85
C PHE A 755 5.90 20.28 17.81
N HIS A 756 7.05 19.68 18.03
CA HIS A 756 8.14 20.21 18.83
C HIS A 756 9.35 20.47 17.93
N GLU A 757 10.01 21.60 18.17
CA GLU A 757 11.33 21.94 17.63
C GLU A 757 12.28 22.11 18.81
N MET A 758 13.43 21.42 18.77
CA MET A 758 14.50 21.63 19.76
C MET A 758 15.05 23.06 19.62
N ALA A 759 15.51 23.65 20.74
CA ALA A 759 16.09 24.99 20.74
C ALA A 759 17.22 25.13 19.72
N ILE A 760 17.22 26.24 18.98
CA ILE A 760 18.17 26.51 17.91
C ILE A 760 19.34 27.31 18.46
N ASP A 761 20.51 26.69 18.46
CA ASP A 761 21.76 27.28 18.93
C ASP A 761 22.81 27.44 17.82
N PHE A 762 22.38 27.33 16.56
CA PHE A 762 23.19 27.49 15.35
C PHE A 762 22.72 28.70 14.52
N PRO A 763 23.61 29.32 13.73
CA PRO A 763 23.28 30.51 12.95
C PRO A 763 22.24 30.21 11.84
N PRO A 764 21.56 31.25 11.32
CA PRO A 764 20.65 31.13 10.17
C PRO A 764 21.28 30.36 9.00
N THR A 765 20.57 29.36 8.49
CA THR A 765 21.06 28.41 7.49
C THR A 765 20.94 28.91 6.05
N TYR A 766 20.30 30.06 5.87
CA TYR A 766 20.10 30.75 4.60
C TYR A 766 20.30 32.25 4.84
N LYS A 767 20.70 33.08 3.87
CA LYS A 767 21.15 32.77 2.51
C LYS A 767 22.63 33.06 2.37
N PHE A 768 23.43 32.11 1.90
CA PHE A 768 24.86 32.27 1.70
C PHE A 768 25.23 32.55 0.24
N ASP A 769 26.35 33.23 0.00
CA ASP A 769 26.97 33.23 -1.32
C ASP A 769 27.61 31.84 -1.52
N PRO A 770 27.22 31.08 -2.56
CA PRO A 770 27.72 29.72 -2.78
C PRO A 770 29.27 29.66 -2.83
N GLY A 771 29.84 28.70 -2.11
CA GLY A 771 31.28 28.51 -1.97
C GLY A 771 31.92 29.32 -0.84
N THR A 772 31.15 30.12 -0.09
CA THR A 772 31.67 31.01 0.95
C THR A 772 30.91 30.85 2.27
N LYS A 773 31.47 31.40 3.36
CA LYS A 773 30.78 31.58 4.66
C LYS A 773 30.05 32.93 4.77
N ASN A 774 30.00 33.71 3.69
CA ASN A 774 29.36 35.03 3.69
C ASN A 774 27.86 34.89 3.40
N TYR A 775 27.04 35.61 4.14
CA TYR A 775 25.63 35.80 3.80
C TYR A 775 25.47 36.71 2.58
N ASP A 776 24.43 36.43 1.78
CA ASP A 776 24.08 37.02 0.48
C ASP A 776 24.61 38.44 0.27
N THR A 777 25.61 38.58 -0.58
CA THR A 777 26.17 39.88 -1.00
C THR A 777 25.69 40.30 -2.38
N SER A 778 24.75 39.55 -2.97
CA SER A 778 24.13 39.93 -4.24
C SER A 778 23.30 41.20 -4.09
N GLU A 779 22.91 41.80 -5.22
CA GLU A 779 22.02 42.97 -5.27
C GLU A 779 20.70 42.78 -4.49
N LYS A 780 20.26 41.53 -4.29
CA LYS A 780 19.03 41.22 -3.57
C LYS A 780 19.17 41.33 -2.06
N MET A 781 20.39 41.25 -1.52
CA MET A 781 20.71 41.35 -0.09
C MET A 781 19.65 40.65 0.78
N ARG A 782 19.42 39.35 0.55
CA ARG A 782 18.37 38.65 1.29
C ARG A 782 18.73 38.56 2.78
N ILE A 783 17.74 38.77 3.63
CA ILE A 783 17.88 38.69 5.08
C ILE A 783 18.18 37.22 5.45
N PRO A 784 19.23 36.95 6.24
CA PRO A 784 19.47 35.61 6.76
C PRO A 784 18.27 35.05 7.52
N ALA A 785 17.97 33.75 7.37
CA ALA A 785 16.87 33.07 8.03
C ALA A 785 17.16 31.59 8.28
N TRP A 786 16.43 30.99 9.22
CA TRP A 786 16.38 29.54 9.37
C TRP A 786 15.23 28.96 8.54
N THR A 787 15.52 28.75 7.28
CA THR A 787 14.58 28.14 6.33
C THR A 787 14.48 26.64 6.50
N ASP A 788 15.58 26.01 6.89
CA ASP A 788 15.76 24.56 7.00
C ASP A 788 15.44 24.12 8.44
N ARG A 789 14.47 23.22 8.58
CA ARG A 789 13.80 22.91 9.85
C ARG A 789 13.56 21.41 10.02
N ILE A 790 13.63 20.92 11.26
CA ILE A 790 13.22 19.55 11.61
C ILE A 790 12.29 19.62 12.82
N LEU A 791 11.04 19.22 12.61
CA LEU A 791 10.01 19.15 13.63
C LEU A 791 9.69 17.69 13.94
N SER A 792 9.28 17.43 15.18
CA SER A 792 8.89 16.10 15.62
C SER A 792 7.57 16.10 16.37
N ARG A 793 6.85 14.98 16.38
CA ARG A 793 5.65 14.77 17.18
C ARG A 793 5.54 13.31 17.59
N GLY A 794 5.20 13.08 18.87
CA GLY A 794 4.98 11.75 19.42
C GLY A 794 5.86 11.48 20.63
N GLU A 795 5.26 10.96 21.71
CA GLU A 795 5.95 10.71 23.00
C GLU A 795 7.02 9.62 22.91
N VAL A 796 6.98 8.80 21.86
CA VAL A 796 7.99 7.77 21.60
C VAL A 796 9.30 8.36 21.07
N LEU A 797 9.31 9.63 20.61
CA LEU A 797 10.48 10.32 20.06
C LEU A 797 11.09 11.25 21.11
N GLU A 798 12.36 11.03 21.40
CA GLU A 798 13.19 11.95 22.16
C GLU A 798 14.27 12.50 21.23
N GLN A 799 14.25 13.82 21.01
CA GLN A 799 15.29 14.48 20.23
C GLN A 799 16.52 14.70 21.13
N LEU A 800 17.67 14.18 20.70
CA LEU A 800 18.94 14.24 21.43
C LEU A 800 19.84 15.38 20.95
N GLU A 801 19.77 15.71 19.65
CA GLU A 801 20.62 16.72 19.03
C GLU A 801 19.86 17.47 17.93
N TYR A 802 20.22 18.74 17.73
CA TYR A 802 19.74 19.57 16.62
C TYR A 802 20.81 20.59 16.22
N LYS A 803 21.38 20.44 15.01
CA LYS A 803 22.55 21.22 14.57
C LYS A 803 22.54 21.44 13.06
N CYS A 804 23.41 22.33 12.59
CA CYS A 804 23.73 22.48 11.17
C CYS A 804 25.19 22.15 10.90
N CYS A 805 25.51 21.81 9.64
CA CYS A 805 26.89 21.64 9.19
C CYS A 805 27.34 22.90 8.42
N GLU A 806 28.09 23.77 9.09
CA GLU A 806 28.52 25.07 8.54
C GLU A 806 29.60 24.97 7.44
N ASP A 807 30.30 23.83 7.38
CA ASP A 807 31.46 23.62 6.50
C ASP A 807 31.11 23.09 5.10
N ILE A 808 29.83 22.77 4.85
CA ILE A 808 29.32 22.46 3.51
C ILE A 808 28.91 23.75 2.82
N LEU A 809 29.68 24.18 1.81
CA LEU A 809 29.60 25.54 1.26
C LEU A 809 28.98 25.65 -0.14
N PHE A 810 28.79 24.55 -0.88
CA PHE A 810 28.42 24.63 -2.31
C PHE A 810 27.00 25.15 -2.58
N SER A 811 26.13 25.04 -1.58
CA SER A 811 24.74 25.51 -1.58
C SER A 811 24.67 26.91 -0.95
N ASP A 812 23.64 27.68 -1.32
CA ASP A 812 23.27 28.91 -0.59
C ASP A 812 22.56 28.60 0.75
N HIS A 813 22.38 27.33 1.08
CA HIS A 813 21.92 26.81 2.36
C HIS A 813 23.02 26.06 3.13
N ARG A 814 22.79 25.83 4.42
CA ARG A 814 23.55 24.87 5.25
C ARG A 814 22.65 23.69 5.62
N PRO A 815 23.13 22.45 5.48
CA PRO A 815 22.35 21.29 5.86
C PRO A 815 22.12 21.26 7.37
N VAL A 816 20.93 20.81 7.76
CA VAL A 816 20.50 20.67 9.15
C VAL A 816 20.30 19.19 9.46
N TYR A 817 20.58 18.79 10.69
CA TYR A 817 20.29 17.44 11.15
C TYR A 817 19.80 17.41 12.60
N ALA A 818 19.07 16.35 12.91
CA ALA A 818 18.63 16.01 14.24
C ALA A 818 18.86 14.52 14.50
N ILE A 819 19.18 14.19 15.74
CA ILE A 819 19.32 12.82 16.21
C ILE A 819 18.17 12.54 17.16
N PHE A 820 17.46 11.44 16.94
CA PHE A 820 16.38 10.99 17.81
C PHE A 820 16.68 9.62 18.40
N ARG A 821 16.23 9.43 19.63
CA ARG A 821 15.99 8.13 20.22
C ARG A 821 14.51 7.84 20.15
N ALA A 822 14.13 6.75 19.50
CA ALA A 822 12.74 6.31 19.44
C ALA A 822 12.53 5.06 20.30
N ARG A 823 11.69 5.16 21.33
CA ARG A 823 11.31 4.01 22.16
C ARG A 823 10.18 3.24 21.47
N VAL A 824 10.52 2.08 20.94
CA VAL A 824 9.62 1.26 20.12
C VAL A 824 9.23 -0.04 20.82
N THR A 825 7.95 -0.39 20.73
CA THR A 825 7.46 -1.66 21.24
C THR A 825 7.76 -2.77 20.23
N VAL A 826 8.68 -3.67 20.60
CA VAL A 826 9.04 -4.85 19.81
C VAL A 826 8.22 -6.04 20.27
N VAL A 827 7.60 -6.74 19.31
CA VAL A 827 6.89 -8.00 19.54
C VAL A 827 7.89 -9.13 19.29
N ASP A 828 8.17 -9.93 20.32
CA ASP A 828 8.85 -11.20 20.18
C ASP A 828 7.86 -12.21 19.60
N GLU A 829 7.86 -12.34 18.28
CA GLU A 829 6.91 -13.20 17.56
C GLU A 829 7.08 -14.68 17.94
N GLN A 830 8.28 -15.12 18.34
CA GLN A 830 8.52 -16.49 18.80
C GLN A 830 7.87 -16.69 20.17
N LYS A 831 8.17 -15.84 21.16
CA LYS A 831 7.53 -15.92 22.50
C LYS A 831 6.01 -15.79 22.42
N LYS A 832 5.50 -14.88 21.59
CA LYS A 832 4.06 -14.72 21.39
C LYS A 832 3.42 -16.00 20.84
N THR A 833 4.10 -16.65 19.90
CA THR A 833 3.64 -17.93 19.32
C THR A 833 3.66 -19.02 20.38
N THR A 834 4.78 -19.22 21.08
CA THR A 834 4.91 -20.22 22.15
C THR A 834 3.85 -20.01 23.24
N LEU A 835 3.65 -18.76 23.67
CA LEU A 835 2.64 -18.44 24.68
C LEU A 835 1.22 -18.68 24.15
N GLY A 836 0.96 -18.34 22.88
CA GLY A 836 -0.31 -18.65 22.21
C GLY A 836 -0.59 -20.15 22.18
N THR A 837 0.41 -20.97 21.86
CA THR A 837 0.32 -22.44 21.89
C THR A 837 0.07 -22.95 23.30
N GLN A 838 0.81 -22.47 24.32
CA GLN A 838 0.59 -22.87 25.72
C GLN A 838 -0.80 -22.50 26.25
N ILE A 839 -1.31 -21.32 25.87
CA ILE A 839 -2.68 -20.92 26.20
C ILE A 839 -3.66 -21.87 25.50
N TYR A 840 -3.46 -22.13 24.21
CA TYR A 840 -4.30 -23.06 23.45
C TYR A 840 -4.34 -24.45 24.10
N GLU A 841 -3.19 -25.04 24.41
CA GLU A 841 -3.05 -26.36 25.05
C GLU A 841 -3.76 -26.41 26.40
N LYS A 842 -3.51 -25.44 27.29
CA LYS A 842 -4.19 -25.37 28.60
C LYS A 842 -5.69 -25.21 28.48
N ILE A 843 -6.16 -24.41 27.53
CA ILE A 843 -7.59 -24.28 27.27
C ILE A 843 -8.13 -25.64 26.80
N MET A 844 -7.47 -26.30 25.85
CA MET A 844 -7.89 -27.61 25.35
C MET A 844 -7.92 -28.69 26.44
N GLU A 845 -6.92 -28.77 27.31
CA GLU A 845 -6.89 -29.70 28.46
C GLU A 845 -8.11 -29.50 29.37
N ARG A 846 -8.49 -28.26 29.66
CA ARG A 846 -9.65 -27.96 30.51
C ARG A 846 -11.00 -28.17 29.81
N LEU A 847 -11.03 -28.10 28.49
CA LEU A 847 -12.23 -28.39 27.70
C LEU A 847 -12.38 -29.88 27.39
N GLU A 848 -11.39 -30.70 27.73
CA GLU A 848 -11.43 -32.15 27.53
C GLU A 848 -12.54 -32.79 28.37
N GLY A 849 -13.34 -33.67 27.75
CA GLY A 849 -14.45 -34.36 28.41
C GLY A 849 -15.72 -33.53 28.62
N LEU A 850 -15.67 -32.21 28.44
CA LEU A 850 -16.83 -31.33 28.58
C LEU A 850 -17.76 -31.36 27.36
N ASP A 851 -19.07 -31.28 27.60
CA ASP A 851 -20.04 -31.02 26.54
C ASP A 851 -19.97 -29.57 26.03
N ASP A 852 -20.69 -29.26 24.96
CA ASP A 852 -20.60 -27.92 24.35
C ASP A 852 -21.05 -26.81 25.31
N ASP A 853 -22.09 -27.05 26.12
CA ASP A 853 -22.62 -26.08 27.10
C ASP A 853 -21.64 -25.83 28.25
N GLU A 854 -21.01 -26.90 28.75
CA GLU A 854 -19.95 -26.85 29.77
C GLU A 854 -18.71 -26.09 29.27
N LYS A 855 -18.28 -26.34 28.03
CA LYS A 855 -17.16 -25.61 27.40
C LYS A 855 -17.41 -24.12 27.35
N ILE A 856 -18.63 -23.70 27.03
CA ILE A 856 -19.00 -22.29 26.97
C ILE A 856 -18.96 -21.66 28.36
N ALA A 857 -19.50 -22.35 29.36
CA ALA A 857 -19.49 -21.88 30.75
C ALA A 857 -18.04 -21.66 31.23
N VAL A 858 -17.16 -22.61 30.94
CA VAL A 858 -15.73 -22.55 31.28
C VAL A 858 -15.00 -21.43 30.54
N LEU A 859 -15.24 -21.28 29.23
CA LEU A 859 -14.60 -20.22 28.44
C LEU A 859 -15.10 -18.82 28.83
N SER A 860 -16.36 -18.67 29.28
CA SER A 860 -16.96 -17.38 29.65
C SER A 860 -16.64 -16.90 31.07
N ASP A 861 -15.90 -17.68 31.85
CA ASP A 861 -15.37 -17.26 33.15
C ASP A 861 -14.10 -16.40 32.97
N ASP A 862 -14.16 -15.11 33.34
CA ASP A 862 -13.03 -14.18 33.25
C ASP A 862 -11.83 -14.59 34.12
N ALA A 863 -12.01 -15.50 35.10
CA ALA A 863 -10.94 -16.04 35.96
C ALA A 863 -10.14 -17.19 35.31
N PHE A 864 -10.54 -17.66 34.12
CA PHE A 864 -10.22 -19.00 33.62
C PHE A 864 -8.73 -19.32 33.37
N VAL A 865 -7.81 -18.37 33.16
CA VAL A 865 -6.40 -18.70 32.84
C VAL A 865 -5.35 -17.98 33.70
N ILE A 866 -5.66 -16.84 34.32
CA ILE A 866 -4.66 -15.97 34.98
C ILE A 866 -4.02 -16.67 36.20
N GLU A 867 -4.80 -17.35 37.03
CA GLU A 867 -4.33 -17.97 38.28
C GLU A 867 -3.26 -19.07 38.08
N SER A 868 -3.14 -19.63 36.87
CA SER A 868 -2.21 -20.76 36.60
C SER A 868 -0.88 -20.36 35.95
N PHE A 869 -0.70 -19.08 35.59
CA PHE A 869 0.54 -18.56 35.01
C PHE A 869 1.31 -17.64 35.98
N GLU A 870 0.78 -17.44 37.19
CA GLU A 870 1.41 -16.79 38.33
C GLU A 870 1.83 -17.87 39.35
N GLY A 871 2.91 -18.59 39.06
CA GLY A 871 3.48 -19.62 39.93
C GLY A 871 4.88 -19.22 40.42
N SER A 872 4.99 -18.97 41.73
CA SER A 872 6.18 -19.08 42.60
C SER A 872 7.48 -18.35 42.23
N ASP A 873 7.48 -17.02 42.15
CA ASP A 873 8.67 -16.22 42.49
C ASP A 873 8.25 -14.96 43.26
N SER A 874 8.30 -15.07 44.58
CA SER A 874 8.02 -14.01 45.54
C SER A 874 9.19 -13.02 45.64
N ILE A 875 9.00 -11.80 45.13
CA ILE A 875 9.71 -10.61 45.61
C ILE A 875 8.66 -9.62 46.09
N ALA A 876 8.62 -9.44 47.41
CA ALA A 876 7.77 -8.50 48.12
C ALA A 876 8.07 -7.05 47.69
N GLY A 877 7.04 -6.35 47.25
CA GLY A 877 6.99 -4.88 47.07
C GLY A 877 5.59 -4.39 47.48
N PRO A 878 5.47 -3.21 48.10
CA PRO A 878 4.38 -2.90 49.02
C PRO A 878 3.02 -2.83 48.33
N THR A 879 2.04 -3.40 49.02
CA THR A 879 0.61 -3.40 48.72
C THR A 879 0.05 -1.97 48.65
N HIS A 880 0.08 -1.38 47.46
CA HIS A 880 -0.87 -0.32 47.10
C HIS A 880 -2.02 -0.98 46.34
N SER A 881 -3.11 -1.21 47.08
CA SER A 881 -4.43 -1.51 46.53
C SER A 881 -4.79 -0.49 45.44
N PRO A 882 -5.06 -0.91 44.20
CA PRO A 882 -5.70 -0.02 43.25
C PRO A 882 -7.13 0.18 43.73
N THR A 883 -7.41 1.37 44.25
CA THR A 883 -8.75 1.88 44.50
C THR A 883 -9.61 1.59 43.26
N PRO A 884 -10.81 1.01 43.40
CA PRO A 884 -11.65 0.68 42.26
C PRO A 884 -11.96 1.95 41.49
N ILE A 885 -11.49 2.04 40.24
CA ILE A 885 -11.91 3.08 39.31
C ILE A 885 -13.43 2.96 39.20
N PRO A 886 -14.22 3.98 39.59
CA PRO A 886 -15.66 3.88 39.58
C PRO A 886 -16.14 3.67 38.15
N GLU A 887 -17.00 2.69 37.94
CA GLU A 887 -17.75 2.55 36.68
C GLU A 887 -18.32 3.91 36.27
N PRO A 888 -18.11 4.37 35.02
CA PRO A 888 -18.72 5.59 34.57
C PRO A 888 -20.23 5.36 34.52
N LYS A 889 -20.94 5.95 35.48
CA LYS A 889 -22.40 5.99 35.58
C LYS A 889 -23.01 6.21 34.20
N ARG A 890 -23.61 5.15 33.64
CA ARG A 890 -24.48 5.19 32.46
C ARG A 890 -25.60 6.19 32.76
N GLY A 891 -25.53 7.40 32.21
CA GLY A 891 -26.57 8.41 32.45
C GLY A 891 -26.30 9.85 32.02
N ARG A 892 -25.07 10.26 31.67
CA ARG A 892 -24.81 11.61 31.13
C ARG A 892 -24.43 11.51 29.66
N LYS A 893 -25.31 12.02 28.78
CA LYS A 893 -25.01 12.25 27.35
C LYS A 893 -23.71 13.06 27.27
N LEU A 894 -22.68 12.49 26.66
CA LEU A 894 -21.51 13.27 26.23
C LEU A 894 -22.01 14.41 25.33
N PRO A 895 -21.49 15.64 25.47
CA PRO A 895 -21.81 16.69 24.52
C PRO A 895 -21.43 16.22 23.11
N PRO A 896 -22.20 16.63 22.08
CA PRO A 896 -21.89 16.26 20.71
C PRO A 896 -20.44 16.64 20.36
N PRO A 897 -19.75 15.85 19.52
CA PRO A 897 -18.41 16.16 19.08
C PRO A 897 -18.36 17.58 18.51
N SER A 898 -17.28 18.31 18.81
CA SER A 898 -17.11 19.67 18.34
C SER A 898 -17.31 19.74 16.84
N SER A 899 -18.15 20.66 16.39
CA SER A 899 -18.23 21.02 14.97
C SER A 899 -17.34 22.23 14.69
N ASP A 900 -17.13 22.53 13.41
CA ASP A 900 -16.43 23.75 12.97
C ASP A 900 -17.06 25.04 13.54
N LEU A 901 -18.32 24.98 13.99
CA LEU A 901 -19.08 26.11 14.54
C LEU A 901 -19.22 26.07 16.07
N LYS A 902 -18.89 24.96 16.75
CA LYS A 902 -19.13 24.84 18.20
C LYS A 902 -18.14 23.88 18.85
N LYS A 903 -17.22 24.44 19.65
CA LYS A 903 -16.29 23.69 20.50
C LYS A 903 -16.85 23.63 21.92
N TRP A 904 -17.07 22.42 22.42
CA TRP A 904 -17.80 22.21 23.69
C TRP A 904 -17.09 22.78 24.94
N TRP A 905 -15.79 23.08 24.85
CA TRP A 905 -15.01 23.71 25.92
C TRP A 905 -15.01 25.25 25.89
N ILE A 906 -15.65 25.87 24.89
CA ILE A 906 -15.76 27.33 24.79
C ILE A 906 -17.10 27.75 25.39
N GLY A 907 -17.16 27.80 26.73
CA GLY A 907 -18.23 28.49 27.43
C GLY A 907 -18.04 30.02 27.36
N SER A 908 -18.99 30.72 26.76
CA SER A 908 -19.25 32.16 27.01
C SER A 908 -18.15 33.18 26.67
N GLY A 909 -17.23 32.90 25.75
CA GLY A 909 -16.38 33.95 25.16
C GLY A 909 -15.31 34.56 26.07
N LYS A 910 -14.89 33.90 27.15
CA LYS A 910 -13.71 34.31 27.94
C LYS A 910 -12.52 33.41 27.61
N GLN A 911 -11.42 33.98 27.12
CA GLN A 911 -10.14 33.29 27.03
C GLN A 911 -9.77 32.74 28.42
N VAL A 912 -9.33 31.48 28.49
CA VAL A 912 -8.75 30.92 29.72
C VAL A 912 -7.45 31.69 29.98
N LYS A 913 -7.50 32.60 30.96
CA LYS A 913 -6.33 33.34 31.42
C LYS A 913 -5.70 32.52 32.55
N VAL A 914 -4.56 31.89 32.28
CA VAL A 914 -3.74 31.28 33.34
C VAL A 914 -3.09 32.41 34.11
N VAL A 915 -3.46 32.59 35.37
CA VAL A 915 -2.78 33.51 36.30
C VAL A 915 -1.70 32.68 36.98
N LEU A 916 -0.44 33.02 36.76
CA LEU A 916 0.69 32.42 37.47
C LEU A 916 0.91 33.22 38.76
N ASP A 917 0.89 32.55 39.92
CA ASP A 917 1.12 33.14 41.25
C ASP A 917 2.62 33.36 41.53
N VAL A 918 3.39 33.80 40.53
CA VAL A 918 4.84 34.04 40.62
C VAL A 918 5.22 35.27 39.82
N ASP A 919 6.11 36.09 40.38
CA ASP A 919 6.63 37.29 39.73
C ASP A 919 7.45 36.91 38.49
N PRO A 920 6.98 37.21 37.27
CA PRO A 920 7.70 36.87 36.04
C PRO A 920 9.01 37.64 35.87
N ALA A 921 9.29 38.65 36.70
CA ALA A 921 10.59 39.33 36.76
C ALA A 921 11.63 38.54 37.59
N VAL A 922 11.20 37.69 38.51
CA VAL A 922 12.07 36.91 39.42
C VAL A 922 12.15 35.44 39.01
N TYR A 923 11.06 34.87 38.47
CA TYR A 923 10.98 33.45 38.15
C TYR A 923 10.78 33.19 36.64
N MET A 924 11.32 32.07 36.18
CA MET A 924 11.00 31.47 34.87
C MET A 924 10.49 30.04 35.05
N ILE A 925 9.77 29.52 34.05
CA ILE A 925 9.39 28.11 33.98
C ILE A 925 10.68 27.28 33.89
N ASN A 926 10.79 26.22 34.69
CA ASN A 926 11.96 25.36 34.70
C ASN A 926 12.15 24.67 33.34
N PRO A 927 13.19 25.01 32.55
CA PRO A 927 13.41 24.43 31.22
C PRO A 927 13.83 22.95 31.27
N LYS A 928 14.17 22.43 32.47
CA LYS A 928 14.46 21.00 32.67
C LYS A 928 13.21 20.15 32.89
N ARG A 929 12.05 20.77 33.12
CA ARG A 929 10.80 20.05 33.36
C ARG A 929 10.24 19.55 32.03
N ASP A 930 9.54 18.42 32.09
CA ASP A 930 8.87 17.85 30.92
C ASP A 930 7.86 18.86 30.33
N PRO A 931 7.92 19.18 29.03
CA PRO A 931 7.02 20.14 28.41
C PRO A 931 5.55 19.69 28.42
N ASN A 932 5.28 18.41 28.68
CA ASN A 932 3.93 17.89 28.84
C ASN A 932 3.44 18.09 30.30
N PRO A 933 2.45 18.97 30.55
CA PRO A 933 1.95 19.23 31.90
C PRO A 933 1.17 18.06 32.53
N PHE A 934 0.95 16.97 31.79
CA PHE A 934 0.29 15.75 32.26
C PHE A 934 1.27 14.65 32.68
N VAL A 935 2.58 14.88 32.55
CA VAL A 935 3.62 13.99 33.07
C VAL A 935 3.93 14.41 34.50
N GLU A 936 3.70 13.51 35.46
CA GLU A 936 4.13 13.71 36.84
C GLU A 936 5.66 13.79 36.87
N ASN A 937 6.18 14.96 37.22
CA ASN A 937 7.61 15.20 37.39
C ASN A 937 7.78 15.80 38.80
N GLU A 938 7.96 14.92 39.78
CA GLU A 938 8.06 15.26 41.21
C GLU A 938 9.43 15.84 41.59
N ASP A 939 10.46 15.63 40.75
CA ASP A 939 11.86 15.95 41.08
C ASP A 939 12.28 17.37 40.68
N GLU A 940 11.56 18.03 39.78
CA GLU A 940 11.91 19.35 39.24
C GLU A 940 10.83 20.39 39.55
N PRO A 941 11.13 21.52 40.23
CA PRO A 941 10.13 22.54 40.56
C PRO A 941 9.54 23.17 39.29
N LEU A 942 8.27 23.60 39.36
CA LEU A 942 7.55 24.17 38.21
C LEU A 942 8.15 25.51 37.74
N PHE A 943 8.72 26.27 38.69
CA PHE A 943 9.41 27.54 38.47
C PHE A 943 10.80 27.49 39.10
N ILE A 944 11.76 28.16 38.46
CA ILE A 944 13.10 28.44 38.99
C ILE A 944 13.34 29.95 38.95
N GLU A 945 14.24 30.44 39.78
CA GLU A 945 14.67 31.84 39.71
C GLU A 945 15.38 32.11 38.37
N ARG A 946 15.17 33.30 37.80
CA ARG A 946 15.68 33.68 36.47
C ARG A 946 17.20 33.72 36.35
#